data_AF-A0A1M5N4V9-F1
#
_entry.id   AF-A0A1M5N4V9-F1
#
_cell.length_a   1.000
_cell.length_b   1.000
_cell.length_c   1.000
_cell.angle_alpha   90.00
_cell.angle_beta   90.00
_cell.angle_gamma   90.00
#
_symmetry.space_group_name_H-M   'P 1'
#
loop_
_entity.id
_entity.type
_entity.pdbx_description
1 polymer ?
#
loop_
_entity_poly.entity_id
_entity_poly.type
_entity_poly.pdbx_seq_one_letter_code
_entity_poly.pdbx_strand_id
1 'polypeptide(L)'
;MNELKRTTLYDAHKKLNAKFCGFAGWDMPLEYEGMNKEHEAVRSSAGLFDVSHMGEVEIRGAEAEKFIQYLITNDISALNINDIIYTPMCYENGGVVDDLLIYKLGKDYFLLVINAGNIDKDVEWIIGNSKGYDVDIKNTSGEISQLALQGPKAQEVLQRLTDTNLEEIKFYKANPSVKVCGLECLVSRTGYTGEDGFEIYCNNEYVVKIWDELLKYKEVKPAGLGARDSLRFEASLPLYGHEITEDISPLDAGLSFFVKINKEKFIGREVLAKAKEEGLKKKLVGFEMIGKGIARQGYEVKVGDKVVGVVTTGLASPTLGKILGMAIVDAEYAVVGTEIDIAIRKKLVKAQIIKKPFYKKQYKKDEKKVSKDMNNEFSYIPATSDDKEKMLKAIGVNSVEDLFLDIPKDLKLNRQLNLESSKSELEVSKIVKGLANENVNLDELTCFLGAGAYDHYIPSLIKHITSRSEFYTAYTPYQAEISQGTLQVVFEFQSMIAELTGMEIANASMYDGATAAVEACIMAMNQTKKSKVVVSRTTHPETIMVLKTYMKFKQCEIVEVDFCNEYGITDIEKLKSAVDKDTACVLIQNPNFFGVIESMEEIEKIVHENKAMLVMSVDPISLGVIKTPGELGADIVVGEAQSLGNPLNYGGPYVGFMASKSKYTRKMPGRIVGETLDVDGKRAYVLTLQTREQHVRREKATSNICSNQALNALTASIYMATMGKEGLKEVAEQSMKKAHYAYNKLIATGKYKPVFKGKFFKEFAVKGSLSVEKLNNKLLDENILGGYDLHNNYNELENATLLCVTEKRSKDEIDKLVGIMEGI
;
A
#
# COMPACT_ATOMS: atom_id res chain seq x y z
N MET A 1 -44.97 7.44 45.93
CA MET A 1 -44.47 6.84 44.67
C MET A 1 -45.05 7.69 43.57
N ASN A 2 -44.24 8.47 42.85
CA ASN A 2 -44.74 9.20 41.69
C ASN A 2 -45.20 8.16 40.65
N GLU A 3 -46.39 8.36 40.09
CA GLU A 3 -46.92 7.50 39.04
C GLU A 3 -46.03 7.62 37.79
N LEU A 4 -45.59 6.49 37.24
CA LEU A 4 -44.74 6.47 36.04
C LEU A 4 -45.54 6.97 34.83
N LYS A 5 -44.91 7.79 33.98
CA LYS A 5 -45.48 8.25 32.71
C LYS A 5 -45.66 7.04 31.76
N ARG A 6 -46.64 7.09 30.86
CA ARG A 6 -46.96 6.02 29.91
C ARG A 6 -46.94 6.56 28.48
N THR A 7 -46.34 5.81 27.56
CA THR A 7 -46.38 6.13 26.14
C THR A 7 -47.75 5.81 25.54
N THR A 8 -48.06 6.37 24.38
CA THR A 8 -49.29 6.08 23.64
C THR A 8 -49.43 4.59 23.26
N LEU A 9 -48.31 3.86 23.21
CA LEU A 9 -48.25 2.43 22.89
C LEU A 9 -48.41 1.51 24.10
N TYR A 10 -48.59 2.05 25.30
CA TYR A 10 -48.66 1.26 26.54
C TYR A 10 -49.66 0.08 26.47
N ASP A 11 -50.87 0.33 25.97
CA ASP A 11 -51.88 -0.73 25.84
C ASP A 11 -51.57 -1.70 24.70
N ALA A 12 -50.85 -1.27 23.64
CA ALA A 12 -50.36 -2.16 22.58
C ALA A 12 -49.31 -3.14 23.12
N HIS A 13 -48.38 -2.64 23.95
CA HIS A 13 -47.37 -3.47 24.63
C HIS A 13 -48.00 -4.50 25.56
N LYS A 14 -49.05 -4.11 26.30
CA LYS A 14 -49.82 -5.04 27.15
C LYS A 14 -50.47 -6.17 26.36
N LYS A 15 -51.06 -5.88 25.20
CA LYS A 15 -51.66 -6.90 24.32
C LYS A 15 -50.62 -7.93 23.85
N LEU A 16 -49.36 -7.52 23.73
CA LEU A 16 -48.22 -8.38 23.37
C LEU A 16 -47.58 -9.08 24.57
N ASN A 17 -48.18 -8.99 25.76
CA ASN A 17 -47.67 -9.56 27.01
C ASN A 17 -46.26 -9.06 27.39
N ALA A 18 -45.94 -7.81 27.07
CA ALA A 18 -44.67 -7.20 27.45
C ALA A 18 -44.49 -7.20 28.97
N LYS A 19 -43.26 -7.47 29.43
CA LYS A 19 -42.86 -7.23 30.82
C LYS A 19 -42.37 -5.81 30.94
N PHE A 20 -42.93 -5.05 31.87
CA PHE A 20 -42.60 -3.64 32.04
C PHE A 20 -41.56 -3.40 33.13
N CYS A 21 -40.81 -2.31 33.00
CA CYS A 21 -39.94 -1.77 34.04
C CYS A 21 -40.01 -0.24 34.06
N GLY A 22 -39.75 0.35 35.24
CA GLY A 22 -39.52 1.78 35.34
C GLY A 22 -38.19 2.16 34.69
N PHE A 23 -38.22 3.06 33.71
CA PHE A 23 -37.03 3.58 33.04
C PHE A 23 -37.18 5.09 32.87
N ALA A 24 -36.28 5.88 33.47
CA ALA A 24 -36.28 7.34 33.31
C ALA A 24 -37.63 8.03 33.64
N GLY A 25 -38.40 7.49 34.60
CA GLY A 25 -39.73 8.01 34.97
C GLY A 25 -40.89 7.52 34.10
N TRP A 26 -40.63 6.63 33.15
CA TRP A 26 -41.62 6.01 32.26
C TRP A 26 -41.81 4.52 32.55
N ASP A 27 -43.02 4.01 32.28
CA ASP A 27 -43.38 2.59 32.34
C ASP A 27 -43.17 1.96 30.94
N MET A 28 -42.01 1.34 30.73
CA MET A 28 -41.55 0.88 29.41
C MET A 28 -41.39 -0.65 29.32
N PRO A 29 -41.56 -1.26 28.13
CA PRO A 29 -41.34 -2.69 27.94
C PRO A 29 -39.83 -3.03 28.08
N LEU A 30 -39.52 -3.88 29.05
CA LEU A 30 -38.20 -4.45 29.27
C LEU A 30 -37.90 -5.56 28.25
N GLU A 31 -38.88 -6.44 28.03
CA GLU A 31 -38.85 -7.56 27.07
C GLU A 31 -40.28 -8.04 26.74
N TYR A 32 -40.43 -8.80 25.66
CA TYR A 32 -41.63 -9.47 25.17
C TYR A 32 -41.44 -11.00 25.14
N GLU A 33 -40.50 -11.48 24.32
CA GLU A 33 -40.21 -12.92 24.14
C GLU A 33 -38.90 -13.35 24.82
N GLY A 34 -38.12 -12.38 25.30
CA GLY A 34 -36.86 -12.55 26.02
C GLY A 34 -35.75 -11.73 25.40
N MET A 35 -34.96 -11.02 26.23
CA MET A 35 -33.93 -10.07 25.78
C MET A 35 -32.98 -10.63 24.70
N ASN A 36 -32.50 -11.87 24.84
CA ASN A 36 -31.57 -12.46 23.87
C ASN A 36 -32.25 -12.76 22.51
N LYS A 37 -33.53 -13.17 22.51
CA LYS A 37 -34.26 -13.43 21.27
C LYS A 37 -34.55 -12.13 20.51
N GLU A 38 -34.86 -11.08 21.25
CA GLU A 38 -35.12 -9.74 20.71
C GLU A 38 -33.82 -9.11 20.19
N HIS A 39 -32.72 -9.26 20.92
CA HIS A 39 -31.38 -8.88 20.45
C HIS A 39 -31.03 -9.57 19.13
N GLU A 40 -31.18 -10.90 19.07
CA GLU A 40 -30.90 -11.68 17.86
C GLU A 40 -31.81 -11.27 16.70
N ALA A 41 -33.07 -10.95 16.97
CA ALA A 41 -34.00 -10.47 15.95
C ALA A 41 -33.54 -9.14 15.32
N VAL A 42 -32.99 -8.23 16.12
CA VAL A 42 -32.39 -6.98 15.61
C VAL A 42 -31.14 -7.26 14.79
N ARG A 43 -30.25 -8.16 15.25
CA ARG A 43 -29.01 -8.50 14.54
C ARG A 43 -29.25 -9.20 13.20
N SER A 44 -30.24 -10.09 13.15
CA SER A 44 -30.46 -10.97 11.99
C SER A 44 -31.60 -10.52 11.07
N SER A 45 -32.54 -9.70 11.56
CA SER A 45 -33.75 -9.30 10.83
C SER A 45 -34.14 -7.84 11.11
N ALA A 46 -35.20 -7.58 11.88
CA ALA A 46 -35.60 -6.25 12.30
C ALA A 46 -36.29 -6.31 13.68
N GLY A 47 -35.88 -5.43 14.59
CA GLY A 47 -36.59 -5.16 15.84
C GLY A 47 -37.25 -3.78 15.80
N LEU A 48 -38.45 -3.71 16.37
CA LEU A 48 -39.24 -2.49 16.51
C LEU A 48 -39.28 -2.07 17.98
N PHE A 49 -38.77 -0.87 18.26
CA PHE A 49 -38.70 -0.30 19.59
C PHE A 49 -39.67 0.88 19.72
N ASP A 50 -40.36 0.94 20.85
CA ASP A 50 -41.01 2.17 21.30
C ASP A 50 -39.99 3.04 22.04
N VAL A 51 -39.66 4.17 21.42
CA VAL A 51 -38.74 5.18 21.97
C VAL A 51 -39.45 6.52 22.21
N SER A 52 -40.79 6.52 22.25
CA SER A 52 -41.64 7.71 22.47
C SER A 52 -41.46 8.36 23.85
N HIS A 53 -40.57 7.83 24.69
CA HIS A 53 -40.16 8.43 25.95
C HIS A 53 -39.02 9.44 25.78
N MET A 54 -38.40 9.56 24.59
CA MET A 54 -37.39 10.57 24.28
C MET A 54 -38.03 11.96 24.15
N GLY A 55 -37.18 13.00 24.14
CA GLY A 55 -37.65 14.38 24.08
C GLY A 55 -37.42 15.03 22.73
N GLU A 56 -38.36 15.84 22.27
CA GLU A 56 -38.31 16.59 21.02
C GLU A 56 -38.42 18.10 21.32
N VAL A 57 -37.38 18.85 20.99
CA VAL A 57 -37.35 20.31 21.19
C VAL A 57 -37.09 21.01 19.87
N GLU A 58 -38.05 21.83 19.42
CA GLU A 58 -37.88 22.68 18.26
C GLU A 58 -37.19 23.99 18.66
N ILE A 59 -36.21 24.41 17.86
CA ILE A 59 -35.57 25.72 17.95
C ILE A 59 -35.72 26.42 16.60
N ARG A 60 -36.35 27.58 16.59
CA ARG A 60 -36.61 28.39 15.38
C ARG A 60 -36.12 29.82 15.58
N GLY A 61 -35.74 30.51 14.51
CA GLY A 61 -35.40 31.94 14.54
C GLY A 61 -34.06 32.28 13.87
N ALA A 62 -33.87 33.56 13.57
CA ALA A 62 -32.74 34.04 12.78
C ALA A 62 -31.37 33.79 13.43
N GLU A 63 -31.34 33.58 14.75
CA GLU A 63 -30.11 33.25 15.49
C GLU A 63 -30.04 31.79 15.99
N ALA A 64 -30.95 30.93 15.54
CA ALA A 64 -31.00 29.52 15.96
C ALA A 64 -29.68 28.79 15.74
N GLU A 65 -29.04 28.96 14.58
CA GLU A 65 -27.75 28.34 14.28
C GLU A 65 -26.65 28.84 15.23
N LYS A 66 -26.59 30.15 15.50
CA LYS A 66 -25.59 30.73 16.42
C LYS A 66 -25.79 30.23 17.85
N PHE A 67 -27.05 30.17 18.30
CA PHE A 67 -27.40 29.70 19.63
C PHE A 67 -27.04 28.22 19.79
N ILE A 68 -27.40 27.37 18.83
CA ILE A 68 -27.07 25.95 18.87
C ILE A 68 -25.55 25.75 18.80
N GLN A 69 -24.82 26.53 17.98
CA GLN A 69 -23.36 26.51 17.96
C GLN A 69 -22.77 26.85 19.34
N TYR A 70 -23.37 27.74 20.11
CA TYR A 70 -22.91 28.02 21.48
C TYR A 70 -23.23 26.86 22.45
N LEU A 71 -24.38 26.22 22.29
CA LEU A 71 -24.88 25.19 23.20
C LEU A 71 -24.08 23.87 23.15
N ILE A 72 -23.59 23.48 21.97
CA ILE A 72 -23.07 22.13 21.72
C ILE A 72 -21.57 22.08 21.44
N THR A 73 -20.97 20.90 21.63
CA THR A 73 -19.53 20.72 21.36
C THR A 73 -19.20 20.46 19.89
N ASN A 74 -20.14 19.95 19.08
CA ASN A 74 -19.93 19.69 17.65
C ASN A 74 -20.21 20.91 16.78
N ASP A 75 -19.95 20.85 15.47
CA ASP A 75 -20.09 21.99 14.55
C ASP A 75 -21.24 21.77 13.56
N ILE A 76 -22.25 22.65 13.59
CA ILE A 76 -23.42 22.57 12.71
C ILE A 76 -23.34 23.47 11.47
N SER A 77 -22.26 24.24 11.30
CA SER A 77 -22.13 25.20 10.18
C SER A 77 -22.15 24.55 8.81
N ALA A 78 -21.67 23.30 8.72
CA ALA A 78 -21.62 22.52 7.49
C ALA A 78 -22.90 21.71 7.21
N LEU A 79 -23.92 21.77 8.08
CA LEU A 79 -25.15 21.01 7.89
C LEU A 79 -26.01 21.63 6.78
N ASN A 80 -26.41 20.79 5.85
CA ASN A 80 -27.48 21.09 4.90
C ASN A 80 -28.85 20.86 5.53
N ILE A 81 -29.90 21.39 4.90
CA ILE A 81 -31.26 21.03 5.27
C ILE A 81 -31.42 19.50 5.12
N ASN A 82 -32.08 18.91 6.11
CA ASN A 82 -32.27 17.48 6.36
C ASN A 82 -31.06 16.71 6.90
N ASP A 83 -29.96 17.38 7.22
CA ASP A 83 -28.81 16.74 7.86
C ASP A 83 -29.04 16.57 9.36
N ILE A 84 -28.50 15.47 9.89
CA ILE A 84 -28.52 15.13 11.31
C ILE A 84 -27.09 15.12 11.81
N ILE A 85 -26.87 15.58 13.04
CA ILE A 85 -25.59 15.43 13.72
C ILE A 85 -25.77 14.92 15.14
N TYR A 86 -24.86 14.07 15.58
CA TYR A 86 -24.72 13.68 16.98
C TYR A 86 -23.77 14.65 17.69
N THR A 87 -24.17 15.09 18.89
CA THR A 87 -23.35 16.01 19.68
C THR A 87 -23.59 15.86 21.18
N PRO A 88 -22.54 15.91 21.99
CA PRO A 88 -22.65 16.26 23.41
C PRO A 88 -23.10 17.71 23.60
N MET A 89 -23.85 17.92 24.68
CA MET A 89 -24.13 19.21 25.32
C MET A 89 -23.48 19.22 26.70
N CYS A 90 -22.71 20.27 27.02
CA CYS A 90 -21.86 20.29 28.20
C CYS A 90 -22.25 21.36 29.22
N TYR A 91 -21.88 21.10 30.47
CA TYR A 91 -21.80 22.11 31.53
C TYR A 91 -20.50 22.91 31.40
N GLU A 92 -20.40 24.05 32.09
CA GLU A 92 -19.19 24.88 32.08
C GLU A 92 -17.95 24.15 32.64
N ASN A 93 -18.15 23.19 33.54
CA ASN A 93 -17.09 22.34 34.08
C ASN A 93 -16.60 21.25 33.10
N GLY A 94 -17.18 21.14 31.91
CA GLY A 94 -16.83 20.15 30.88
C GLY A 94 -17.54 18.80 31.01
N GLY A 95 -18.33 18.59 32.07
CA GLY A 95 -19.22 17.44 32.21
C GLY A 95 -20.35 17.46 31.18
N VAL A 96 -21.01 16.31 30.98
CA VAL A 96 -22.09 16.17 30.00
C VAL A 96 -23.44 16.47 30.65
N VAL A 97 -24.19 17.39 30.06
CA VAL A 97 -25.61 17.63 30.36
C VAL A 97 -26.41 16.48 29.78
N ASP A 98 -26.24 16.24 28.47
CA ASP A 98 -26.72 15.07 27.74
C ASP A 98 -26.00 14.93 26.39
N ASP A 99 -26.22 13.83 25.69
CA ASP A 99 -25.91 13.68 24.27
C ASP A 99 -27.19 13.61 23.43
N LEU A 100 -27.19 14.29 22.28
CA LEU A 100 -28.40 14.51 21.50
C LEU A 100 -28.15 14.46 20.00
N LEU A 101 -29.24 14.25 19.24
CA LEU A 101 -29.26 14.39 17.79
C LEU A 101 -29.87 15.75 17.42
N ILE A 102 -29.21 16.49 16.54
CA ILE A 102 -29.74 17.73 15.96
C ILE A 102 -30.06 17.52 14.51
N TYR A 103 -31.30 17.86 14.15
CA TYR A 103 -31.84 17.81 12.81
C TYR A 103 -31.95 19.24 12.27
N LYS A 104 -31.30 19.56 11.15
CA LYS A 104 -31.50 20.85 10.47
C LYS A 104 -32.68 20.73 9.51
N LEU A 105 -33.89 21.09 9.93
CA LEU A 105 -35.11 20.89 9.13
C LEU A 105 -35.47 22.10 8.25
N GLY A 106 -34.77 23.22 8.42
CA GLY A 106 -34.86 24.39 7.57
C GLY A 106 -33.63 25.29 7.75
N LYS A 107 -33.65 26.47 7.12
CA LYS A 107 -32.56 27.45 7.28
C LYS A 107 -32.42 27.88 8.76
N ASP A 108 -33.56 28.19 9.37
CA ASP A 108 -33.68 28.75 10.71
C ASP A 108 -34.57 27.85 11.60
N TYR A 109 -34.58 26.54 11.35
CA TYR A 109 -35.40 25.56 12.06
C TYR A 109 -34.62 24.27 12.33
N PHE A 110 -34.48 23.95 13.61
CA PHE A 110 -33.79 22.78 14.09
C PHE A 110 -34.69 21.99 15.04
N LEU A 111 -34.55 20.66 15.04
CA LEU A 111 -35.15 19.76 16.00
C LEU A 111 -34.03 19.06 16.78
N LEU A 112 -34.09 19.13 18.11
CA LEU A 112 -33.19 18.46 19.03
C LEU A 112 -33.92 17.25 19.61
N VAL A 113 -33.32 16.07 19.50
CA VAL A 113 -33.83 14.83 20.08
C VAL A 113 -32.97 14.45 21.28
N ILE A 114 -33.59 14.50 22.47
CA ILE A 114 -32.99 14.43 23.81
C ILE A 114 -33.25 13.05 24.43
N ASN A 115 -32.35 12.57 25.29
CA ASN A 115 -32.58 11.30 25.96
C ASN A 115 -33.72 11.35 26.99
N ALA A 116 -34.38 10.21 27.14
CA ALA A 116 -35.60 10.03 27.93
C ALA A 116 -35.60 10.64 29.34
N GLY A 117 -34.51 10.39 30.08
CA GLY A 117 -34.43 10.73 31.50
C GLY A 117 -34.10 12.18 31.78
N ASN A 118 -33.79 12.94 30.74
CA ASN A 118 -33.20 14.26 30.86
C ASN A 118 -34.08 15.37 30.30
N ILE A 119 -35.25 15.07 29.71
CA ILE A 119 -36.09 16.05 28.98
C ILE A 119 -36.27 17.36 29.76
N ASP A 120 -36.80 17.29 30.99
CA ASP A 120 -37.10 18.50 31.77
C ASP A 120 -35.80 19.27 32.11
N LYS A 121 -34.76 18.56 32.53
CA LYS A 121 -33.42 19.11 32.85
C LYS A 121 -32.79 19.80 31.65
N ASP A 122 -32.86 19.17 30.49
CA ASP A 122 -32.23 19.62 29.26
C ASP A 122 -32.99 20.79 28.64
N VAL A 123 -34.32 20.76 28.68
CA VAL A 123 -35.17 21.89 28.25
C VAL A 123 -34.90 23.10 29.13
N GLU A 124 -34.83 22.93 30.45
CA GLU A 124 -34.44 24.00 31.38
C GLU A 124 -33.04 24.54 31.08
N TRP A 125 -32.08 23.65 30.78
CA TRP A 125 -30.72 24.03 30.42
C TRP A 125 -30.67 24.82 29.10
N ILE A 126 -31.38 24.36 28.07
CA ILE A 126 -31.49 25.02 26.76
C ILE A 126 -32.11 26.41 26.92
N ILE A 127 -33.25 26.52 27.61
CA ILE A 127 -33.93 27.80 27.86
C ILE A 127 -33.06 28.74 28.70
N GLY A 128 -32.37 28.21 29.72
CA GLY A 128 -31.49 29.00 30.58
C GLY A 128 -30.35 29.69 29.81
N ASN A 129 -29.87 29.04 28.75
CA ASN A 129 -28.75 29.51 27.93
C ASN A 129 -29.18 30.32 26.69
N SER A 130 -30.48 30.46 26.40
CA SER A 130 -30.96 31.20 25.21
C SER A 130 -30.96 32.73 25.37
N LYS A 131 -30.71 33.24 26.58
CA LYS A 131 -30.70 34.67 26.87
C LYS A 131 -29.72 35.42 25.95
N GLY A 132 -30.25 36.39 25.20
CA GLY A 132 -29.46 37.22 24.28
C GLY A 132 -29.44 36.73 22.83
N TYR A 133 -30.16 35.65 22.52
CA TYR A 133 -30.37 35.17 21.16
C TYR A 133 -31.83 35.36 20.72
N ASP A 134 -32.06 35.75 19.46
CA ASP A 134 -33.40 35.80 18.86
C ASP A 134 -33.84 34.40 18.38
N VAL A 135 -34.39 33.61 19.32
CA VAL A 135 -34.83 32.22 19.09
C VAL A 135 -36.14 31.92 19.83
N ASP A 136 -37.00 31.14 19.19
CA ASP A 136 -38.19 30.51 19.75
C ASP A 136 -37.89 29.03 20.04
N ILE A 137 -38.24 28.56 21.25
CA ILE A 137 -37.91 27.22 21.73
C ILE A 137 -39.19 26.55 22.21
N LYS A 138 -39.61 25.47 21.54
CA LYS A 138 -40.82 24.72 21.86
C LYS A 138 -40.49 23.26 22.20
N ASN A 139 -40.86 22.81 23.40
CA ASN A 139 -40.86 21.38 23.74
C ASN A 139 -42.12 20.71 23.15
N THR A 140 -41.93 19.83 22.17
CA THR A 140 -43.00 19.10 21.47
C THR A 140 -43.10 17.63 21.88
N SER A 141 -42.34 17.19 22.88
CA SER A 141 -42.27 15.77 23.29
C SER A 141 -43.63 15.17 23.68
N GLY A 142 -44.58 15.98 24.14
CA GLY A 142 -45.93 15.53 24.47
C GLY A 142 -46.85 15.30 23.25
N GLU A 143 -46.47 15.81 22.08
CA GLU A 143 -47.27 15.80 20.84
C GLU A 143 -46.81 14.71 19.84
N ILE A 144 -45.58 14.22 20.00
CA ILE A 144 -44.89 13.34 19.04
C ILE A 144 -44.59 11.99 19.72
N SER A 145 -44.82 10.90 18.97
CA SER A 145 -44.36 9.56 19.31
C SER A 145 -43.25 9.14 18.36
N GLN A 146 -42.33 8.31 18.87
CA GLN A 146 -41.13 7.90 18.16
C GLN A 146 -40.99 6.36 18.17
N LEU A 147 -40.86 5.79 16.97
CA LEU A 147 -40.55 4.38 16.77
C LEU A 147 -39.14 4.23 16.20
N ALA A 148 -38.40 3.22 16.65
CA ALA A 148 -37.14 2.84 16.01
C ALA A 148 -37.25 1.43 15.41
N LEU A 149 -37.19 1.33 14.09
CA LEU A 149 -37.12 0.06 13.36
C LEU A 149 -35.67 -0.19 12.96
N GLN A 150 -35.05 -1.18 13.59
CA GLN A 150 -33.59 -1.40 13.56
C GLN A 150 -33.26 -2.84 13.17
N GLY A 151 -32.31 -3.02 12.27
CA GLY A 151 -31.85 -4.33 11.78
C GLY A 151 -31.69 -4.38 10.26
N PRO A 152 -30.99 -5.40 9.72
CA PRO A 152 -30.71 -5.52 8.28
C PRO A 152 -31.95 -5.56 7.38
N LYS A 153 -33.14 -5.87 7.91
CA LYS A 153 -34.42 -5.89 7.18
C LYS A 153 -35.28 -4.65 7.38
N ALA A 154 -34.84 -3.68 8.18
CA ALA A 154 -35.61 -2.48 8.51
C ALA A 154 -36.04 -1.69 7.27
N GLN A 155 -35.11 -1.41 6.34
CA GLN A 155 -35.43 -0.68 5.10
C GLN A 155 -36.45 -1.43 4.25
N GLU A 156 -36.23 -2.74 4.05
CA GLU A 156 -37.09 -3.57 3.20
C GLU A 156 -38.53 -3.54 3.70
N VAL A 157 -38.73 -3.64 5.02
CA VAL A 157 -40.06 -3.62 5.62
C VAL A 157 -40.68 -2.23 5.56
N LEU A 158 -39.96 -1.18 5.98
CA LEU A 158 -40.52 0.18 6.00
C LEU A 158 -40.87 0.67 4.60
N GLN A 159 -40.10 0.28 3.57
CA GLN A 159 -40.35 0.63 2.17
C GLN A 159 -41.71 0.13 1.68
N ARG A 160 -42.25 -0.96 2.24
CA ARG A 160 -43.58 -1.49 1.87
C ARG A 160 -44.73 -0.63 2.39
N LEU A 161 -44.45 0.29 3.32
CA LEU A 161 -45.45 1.16 3.96
C LEU A 161 -45.38 2.62 3.50
N THR A 162 -44.51 2.95 2.55
CA THR A 162 -44.35 4.31 2.02
C THR A 162 -43.95 4.31 0.56
N ASP A 163 -44.47 5.26 -0.21
CA ASP A 163 -44.07 5.51 -1.60
C ASP A 163 -42.75 6.29 -1.69
N THR A 164 -42.27 6.87 -0.57
CA THR A 164 -40.98 7.55 -0.54
C THR A 164 -39.85 6.54 -0.69
N ASN A 165 -38.91 6.80 -1.58
CA ASN A 165 -37.72 5.97 -1.74
C ASN A 165 -36.80 6.11 -0.51
N LEU A 166 -36.86 5.15 0.42
CA LEU A 166 -36.08 5.17 1.65
C LEU A 166 -34.58 4.97 1.42
N GLU A 167 -34.19 4.53 0.22
CA GLU A 167 -32.78 4.51 -0.18
C GLU A 167 -32.18 5.93 -0.22
N GLU A 168 -32.99 6.96 -0.46
CA GLU A 168 -32.52 8.35 -0.55
C GLU A 168 -32.29 8.98 0.82
N ILE A 169 -32.92 8.45 1.87
CA ILE A 169 -32.66 8.87 3.25
C ILE A 169 -31.41 8.13 3.71
N LYS A 170 -30.26 8.82 3.61
CA LYS A 170 -28.94 8.28 3.96
C LYS A 170 -28.69 8.36 5.47
N PHE A 171 -27.69 7.62 5.95
CA PHE A 171 -27.33 7.63 7.37
C PHE A 171 -27.02 9.06 7.85
N TYR A 172 -27.58 9.47 9.00
CA TYR A 172 -27.58 10.87 9.48
C TYR A 172 -28.28 11.87 8.53
N LYS A 173 -29.31 11.43 7.80
CA LYS A 173 -30.27 12.29 7.09
C LYS A 173 -31.69 12.00 7.55
N ALA A 174 -32.55 13.00 7.39
CA ALA A 174 -33.99 12.89 7.63
C ALA A 174 -34.79 13.27 6.39
N ASN A 175 -36.08 12.96 6.42
CA ASN A 175 -37.07 13.55 5.53
C ASN A 175 -38.32 13.86 6.37
N PRO A 176 -38.71 15.14 6.50
CA PRO A 176 -39.81 15.55 7.35
C PRO A 176 -41.21 15.22 6.81
N SER A 177 -41.32 14.75 5.57
CA SER A 177 -42.60 14.59 4.86
C SER A 177 -42.79 13.19 4.26
N VAL A 178 -42.33 12.14 4.94
CA VAL A 178 -42.51 10.76 4.48
C VAL A 178 -43.90 10.26 4.84
N LYS A 179 -44.64 9.69 3.88
CA LYS A 179 -45.97 9.13 4.13
C LYS A 179 -45.91 7.66 4.53
N VAL A 180 -45.79 7.38 5.83
CA VAL A 180 -45.82 6.00 6.36
C VAL A 180 -47.27 5.62 6.64
N CYS A 181 -47.76 4.54 6.02
CA CYS A 181 -49.18 4.13 6.09
C CYS A 181 -50.15 5.24 5.64
N GLY A 182 -49.71 6.09 4.69
CA GLY A 182 -50.44 7.26 4.19
C GLY A 182 -50.40 8.49 5.11
N LEU A 183 -49.70 8.44 6.23
CA LEU A 183 -49.63 9.50 7.25
C LEU A 183 -48.28 10.20 7.19
N GLU A 184 -48.29 11.53 7.23
CA GLU A 184 -47.05 12.33 7.20
C GLU A 184 -46.25 12.14 8.50
N CYS A 185 -45.01 11.69 8.34
CA CYS A 185 -44.07 11.39 9.39
C CYS A 185 -42.71 12.01 9.05
N LEU A 186 -41.98 12.45 10.07
CA LEU A 186 -40.55 12.67 9.95
C LEU A 186 -39.87 11.31 10.05
N VAL A 187 -39.10 10.92 9.04
CA VAL A 187 -38.35 9.67 9.03
C VAL A 187 -36.87 9.97 8.92
N SER A 188 -36.08 9.38 9.80
CA SER A 188 -34.62 9.53 9.81
C SER A 188 -33.92 8.20 9.73
N ARG A 189 -32.70 8.20 9.18
CA ARG A 189 -31.84 7.00 9.18
C ARG A 189 -30.76 7.14 10.25
N THR A 190 -31.15 6.86 11.48
CA THR A 190 -30.31 6.86 12.68
C THR A 190 -30.61 5.61 13.50
N GLY A 191 -29.82 5.37 14.56
CA GLY A 191 -30.02 4.17 15.35
C GLY A 191 -29.06 4.01 16.52
N TYR A 192 -29.61 3.47 17.61
CA TYR A 192 -28.90 3.23 18.86
C TYR A 192 -28.59 1.74 19.10
N THR A 193 -28.53 0.93 18.04
CA THR A 193 -28.34 -0.54 18.14
C THR A 193 -27.03 -1.02 17.52
N GLY A 194 -26.38 -0.18 16.70
CA GLY A 194 -25.27 -0.58 15.84
C GLY A 194 -25.70 -1.25 14.53
N GLU A 195 -26.99 -1.52 14.32
CA GLU A 195 -27.54 -1.93 13.02
C GLU A 195 -28.01 -0.75 12.20
N ASP A 196 -28.17 -0.95 10.89
CA ASP A 196 -28.93 -0.02 10.05
C ASP A 196 -30.41 0.02 10.48
N GLY A 197 -31.08 1.14 10.23
CA GLY A 197 -32.46 1.29 10.63
C GLY A 197 -32.98 2.71 10.45
N PHE A 198 -34.24 2.89 10.80
CA PHE A 198 -34.94 4.16 10.71
C PHE A 198 -35.61 4.50 12.03
N GLU A 199 -35.69 5.78 12.33
CA GLU A 199 -36.57 6.34 13.35
C GLU A 199 -37.74 7.05 12.67
N ILE A 200 -38.94 6.83 13.19
CA ILE A 200 -40.20 7.31 12.64
C ILE A 200 -40.85 8.16 13.71
N TYR A 201 -41.00 9.45 13.43
CA TYR A 201 -41.61 10.44 14.30
C TYR A 201 -42.96 10.80 13.71
N CYS A 202 -44.01 10.66 14.50
CA CYS A 202 -45.38 10.91 14.06
C CYS A 202 -46.23 11.46 15.21
N ASN A 203 -47.38 12.06 14.90
CA ASN A 203 -48.33 12.46 15.92
C ASN A 203 -48.81 11.23 16.72
N ASN A 204 -49.04 11.41 18.02
CA ASN A 204 -49.53 10.36 18.93
C ASN A 204 -50.75 9.60 18.40
N GLU A 205 -51.67 10.27 17.69
CA GLU A 205 -52.88 9.64 17.15
C GLU A 205 -52.58 8.54 16.11
N TYR A 206 -51.39 8.53 15.52
CA TYR A 206 -51.03 7.67 14.40
C TYR A 206 -50.11 6.50 14.78
N VAL A 207 -49.38 6.61 15.90
CA VAL A 207 -48.29 5.68 16.22
C VAL A 207 -48.76 4.24 16.40
N VAL A 208 -49.94 4.02 17.02
CA VAL A 208 -50.50 2.68 17.24
C VAL A 208 -50.77 1.98 15.91
N LYS A 209 -51.29 2.72 14.91
CA LYS A 209 -51.52 2.18 13.56
C LYS A 209 -50.20 1.78 12.90
N ILE A 210 -49.18 2.63 12.94
CA ILE A 210 -47.88 2.34 12.33
C ILE A 210 -47.21 1.14 13.01
N TRP A 211 -47.28 1.07 14.35
CA TRP A 211 -46.80 -0.05 15.15
C TRP A 211 -47.46 -1.36 14.75
N ASP A 212 -48.79 -1.40 14.74
CA ASP A 212 -49.56 -2.60 14.40
C ASP A 212 -49.32 -3.04 12.95
N GLU A 213 -49.21 -2.12 11.99
CA GLU A 213 -48.89 -2.46 10.60
C GLU A 213 -47.48 -3.03 10.43
N LEU A 214 -46.48 -2.48 11.11
CA LEU A 214 -45.10 -3.00 11.06
C LEU A 214 -44.99 -4.42 11.64
N LEU A 215 -45.72 -4.72 12.71
CA LEU A 215 -45.70 -6.03 13.36
C LEU A 215 -46.42 -7.14 12.57
N LYS A 216 -47.15 -6.82 11.49
CA LYS A 216 -47.73 -7.83 10.59
C LYS A 216 -46.67 -8.53 9.74
N TYR A 217 -45.51 -7.91 9.56
CA TYR A 217 -44.41 -8.49 8.80
C TYR A 217 -43.61 -9.46 9.68
N LYS A 218 -43.46 -10.71 9.22
CA LYS A 218 -42.74 -11.77 9.94
C LYS A 218 -41.27 -11.43 10.24
N GLU A 219 -40.70 -10.51 9.48
CA GLU A 219 -39.34 -10.01 9.61
C GLU A 219 -39.17 -9.11 10.84
N VAL A 220 -40.25 -8.53 11.36
CA VAL A 220 -40.24 -7.57 12.46
C VAL A 220 -40.67 -8.24 13.77
N LYS A 221 -39.90 -8.00 14.83
CA LYS A 221 -40.28 -8.36 16.20
C LYS A 221 -40.32 -7.14 17.11
N PRO A 222 -41.25 -7.06 18.07
CA PRO A 222 -41.17 -6.02 19.10
C PRO A 222 -39.95 -6.30 19.99
N ALA A 223 -39.21 -5.25 20.35
CA ALA A 223 -38.01 -5.36 21.16
C ALA A 223 -38.05 -4.36 22.32
N GLY A 224 -37.67 -4.83 23.52
CA GLY A 224 -37.68 -4.05 24.74
C GLY A 224 -36.33 -3.41 25.11
N LEU A 225 -36.32 -2.68 26.21
CA LEU A 225 -35.14 -1.97 26.71
C LEU A 225 -33.95 -2.89 26.99
N GLY A 226 -34.17 -4.14 27.41
CA GLY A 226 -33.08 -5.09 27.67
C GLY A 226 -32.31 -5.48 26.40
N ALA A 227 -33.02 -5.65 25.28
CA ALA A 227 -32.37 -5.85 23.99
C ALA A 227 -31.62 -4.59 23.54
N ARG A 228 -32.24 -3.41 23.67
CA ARG A 228 -31.60 -2.11 23.34
C ARG A 228 -30.29 -1.91 24.10
N ASP A 229 -30.27 -2.22 25.40
CA ASP A 229 -29.10 -2.05 26.26
C ASP A 229 -27.92 -2.97 25.87
N SER A 230 -28.20 -4.21 25.50
CA SER A 230 -27.16 -5.12 25.00
C SER A 230 -26.66 -4.73 23.60
N LEU A 231 -27.55 -4.29 22.71
CA LEU A 231 -27.20 -3.87 21.35
C LEU A 231 -26.30 -2.63 21.34
N ARG A 232 -26.68 -1.57 22.09
CA ARG A 232 -25.93 -0.31 22.19
C ARG A 232 -24.56 -0.52 22.83
N PHE A 233 -24.50 -1.38 23.84
CA PHE A 233 -23.27 -1.72 24.55
C PHE A 233 -22.26 -2.43 23.63
N GLU A 234 -22.71 -3.42 22.85
CA GLU A 234 -21.85 -4.11 21.88
C GLU A 234 -21.29 -3.15 20.83
N ALA A 235 -22.10 -2.19 20.39
CA ALA A 235 -21.70 -1.12 19.48
C ALA A 235 -20.89 0.01 20.17
N SER A 236 -20.70 -0.07 21.48
CA SER A 236 -20.07 0.95 22.34
C SER A 236 -20.65 2.36 22.14
N LEU A 237 -21.97 2.44 22.10
CA LEU A 237 -22.72 3.70 22.15
C LEU A 237 -22.92 4.10 23.62
N PRO A 238 -22.57 5.34 24.00
CA PRO A 238 -22.62 5.80 25.39
C PRO A 238 -24.06 5.97 25.86
N LEU A 239 -24.33 5.70 27.12
CA LEU A 239 -25.61 5.98 27.77
C LEU A 239 -25.42 6.98 28.90
N TYR A 240 -26.29 7.99 28.96
CA TYR A 240 -26.29 8.94 30.07
C TYR A 240 -26.55 8.23 31.42
N GLY A 241 -25.77 8.58 32.43
CA GLY A 241 -25.76 7.88 33.72
C GLY A 241 -24.79 6.70 33.77
N HIS A 242 -24.17 6.32 32.65
CA HIS A 242 -23.19 5.24 32.57
C HIS A 242 -21.83 5.76 32.08
N GLU A 243 -21.69 5.96 30.76
CA GLU A 243 -20.43 6.36 30.13
C GLU A 243 -20.25 7.88 30.06
N ILE A 244 -21.33 8.63 30.25
CA ILE A 244 -21.37 10.10 30.26
C ILE A 244 -22.29 10.56 31.39
N THR A 245 -21.87 11.57 32.15
CA THR A 245 -22.58 12.17 33.28
C THR A 245 -22.11 13.61 33.49
N GLU A 246 -22.66 14.31 34.48
CA GLU A 246 -22.13 15.61 34.91
C GLU A 246 -20.66 15.57 35.38
N ASP A 247 -20.16 14.40 35.76
CA ASP A 247 -18.78 14.17 36.24
C ASP A 247 -17.88 13.49 35.20
N ILE A 248 -18.44 12.95 34.12
CA ILE A 248 -17.68 12.26 33.06
C ILE A 248 -17.78 13.09 31.79
N SER A 249 -16.66 13.70 31.40
CA SER A 249 -16.58 14.54 30.21
C SER A 249 -16.73 13.73 28.91
N PRO A 250 -17.13 14.35 27.78
CA PRO A 250 -17.18 13.66 26.51
C PRO A 250 -15.79 13.19 26.04
N LEU A 251 -14.70 13.84 26.48
CA LEU A 251 -13.35 13.41 26.15
C LEU A 251 -12.99 12.11 26.88
N ASP A 252 -13.31 12.01 28.18
CA ASP A 252 -13.07 10.80 28.98
C ASP A 252 -13.89 9.62 28.44
N ALA A 253 -15.12 9.88 27.99
CA ALA A 253 -16.01 8.90 27.35
C ALA A 253 -15.53 8.42 25.96
N GLY A 254 -14.46 9.03 25.41
CA GLY A 254 -13.94 8.70 24.09
C GLY A 254 -14.77 9.27 22.94
N LEU A 255 -15.49 10.36 23.17
CA LEU A 255 -16.30 11.11 22.19
C LEU A 255 -15.55 12.31 21.60
N SER A 256 -14.21 12.31 21.66
CA SER A 256 -13.35 13.42 21.20
C SER A 256 -13.61 13.84 19.76
N PHE A 257 -14.09 12.95 18.90
CA PHE A 257 -14.48 13.25 17.52
C PHE A 257 -15.61 14.29 17.43
N PHE A 258 -16.52 14.31 18.42
CA PHE A 258 -17.68 15.19 18.49
C PHE A 258 -17.41 16.48 19.30
N VAL A 259 -16.17 16.70 19.74
CA VAL A 259 -15.75 17.89 20.49
C VAL A 259 -14.84 18.77 19.62
N LYS A 260 -15.42 19.79 18.99
CA LYS A 260 -14.74 20.70 18.05
C LYS A 260 -14.15 21.91 18.79
N ILE A 261 -13.01 21.70 19.45
CA ILE A 261 -12.28 22.73 20.23
C ILE A 261 -11.96 24.01 19.41
N ASN A 262 -11.84 23.88 18.08
CA ASN A 262 -11.55 25.00 17.19
C ASN A 262 -12.74 25.96 16.97
N LYS A 263 -13.95 25.59 17.40
CA LYS A 263 -15.08 26.53 17.44
C LYS A 263 -14.71 27.71 18.35
N GLU A 264 -15.13 28.91 17.95
CA GLU A 264 -14.81 30.14 18.67
C GLU A 264 -15.32 30.09 20.13
N LYS A 265 -16.57 29.67 20.32
CA LYS A 265 -17.22 29.58 21.63
C LYS A 265 -18.21 28.41 21.67
N PHE A 266 -18.20 27.66 22.77
CA PHE A 266 -19.30 26.79 23.20
C PHE A 266 -19.16 26.51 24.71
N ILE A 267 -20.23 26.05 25.35
CA ILE A 267 -20.24 25.80 26.80
C ILE A 267 -19.26 24.68 27.18
N GLY A 268 -18.38 24.93 28.14
CA GLY A 268 -17.34 23.98 28.58
C GLY A 268 -16.08 23.94 27.70
N ARG A 269 -15.99 24.79 26.65
CA ARG A 269 -14.86 24.81 25.71
C ARG A 269 -13.50 24.93 26.38
N GLU A 270 -13.35 25.87 27.32
CA GLU A 270 -12.04 26.17 27.93
C GLU A 270 -11.50 24.99 28.73
N VAL A 271 -12.35 24.35 29.54
CA VAL A 271 -11.98 23.19 30.35
C VAL A 271 -11.64 22.00 29.46
N LEU A 272 -12.44 21.74 28.42
CA LEU A 272 -12.21 20.64 27.48
C LEU A 272 -10.97 20.86 26.61
N ALA A 273 -10.70 22.10 26.20
CA ALA A 273 -9.49 22.46 25.46
C ALA A 273 -8.24 22.20 26.31
N LYS A 274 -8.26 22.67 27.57
CA LYS A 274 -7.20 22.44 28.54
C LYS A 274 -6.98 20.95 28.82
N ALA A 275 -8.05 20.18 29.02
CA ALA A 275 -7.95 18.73 29.21
C ALA A 275 -7.32 17.99 28.01
N LYS A 276 -7.56 18.48 26.79
CA LYS A 276 -6.95 17.92 25.58
C LYS A 276 -5.47 18.28 25.44
N GLU A 277 -5.07 19.48 25.89
CA GLU A 277 -3.69 19.95 25.90
C GLU A 277 -2.84 19.26 26.97
N GLU A 278 -3.33 19.18 28.21
CA GLU A 278 -2.63 18.57 29.34
C GLU A 278 -2.63 17.03 29.30
N GLY A 279 -3.53 16.44 28.51
CA GLY A 279 -3.76 15.01 28.44
C GLY A 279 -4.85 14.54 29.41
N LEU A 280 -5.65 13.57 28.97
CA LEU A 280 -6.77 13.06 29.75
C LEU A 280 -6.28 12.27 30.96
N LYS A 281 -6.88 12.54 32.13
CA LYS A 281 -6.62 11.82 33.38
C LYS A 281 -7.38 10.51 33.46
N LYS A 282 -8.57 10.45 32.87
CA LYS A 282 -9.44 9.28 32.83
C LYS A 282 -9.75 8.91 31.37
N LYS A 283 -10.02 7.63 31.13
CA LYS A 283 -10.41 7.13 29.80
C LYS A 283 -11.41 5.99 29.93
N LEU A 284 -12.39 5.97 29.02
CA LEU A 284 -13.31 4.86 28.83
C LEU A 284 -12.60 3.72 28.10
N VAL A 285 -12.58 2.54 28.72
CA VAL A 285 -12.04 1.31 28.16
C VAL A 285 -13.10 0.23 28.07
N GLY A 286 -12.93 -0.69 27.12
CA GLY A 286 -13.66 -1.95 27.09
C GLY A 286 -12.83 -3.06 27.73
N PHE A 287 -13.46 -4.05 28.37
CA PHE A 287 -12.79 -5.20 28.95
C PHE A 287 -13.59 -6.49 28.79
N GLU A 288 -12.89 -7.61 28.79
CA GLU A 288 -13.44 -8.96 28.82
C GLU A 288 -13.15 -9.61 30.17
N MET A 289 -14.16 -10.22 30.79
CA MET A 289 -13.97 -10.98 32.04
C MET A 289 -13.24 -12.29 31.74
N ILE A 290 -12.11 -12.52 32.40
CA ILE A 290 -11.38 -13.81 32.35
C ILE A 290 -11.98 -14.77 33.38
N GLY A 291 -12.31 -14.26 34.56
CA GLY A 291 -12.93 -15.03 35.64
C GLY A 291 -14.46 -15.09 35.54
N LYS A 292 -15.07 -16.01 36.31
CA LYS A 292 -16.54 -16.14 36.38
C LYS A 292 -17.15 -14.97 37.16
N GLY A 293 -17.97 -14.16 36.50
CA GLY A 293 -18.78 -13.11 37.14
C GLY A 293 -19.15 -12.02 36.14
N ILE A 294 -20.24 -11.28 36.41
CA ILE A 294 -20.65 -10.12 35.60
C ILE A 294 -20.25 -8.84 36.35
N ALA A 295 -19.46 -8.01 35.68
CA ALA A 295 -19.04 -6.71 36.19
C ALA A 295 -20.19 -5.71 36.08
N ARG A 296 -20.94 -5.51 37.18
CA ARG A 296 -22.04 -4.54 37.19
C ARG A 296 -21.51 -3.12 37.36
N GLN A 297 -22.29 -2.15 36.90
CA GLN A 297 -22.01 -0.73 37.11
C GLN A 297 -21.71 -0.42 38.59
N GLY A 298 -20.73 0.45 38.82
CA GLY A 298 -20.30 0.87 40.15
C GLY A 298 -19.27 -0.05 40.81
N TYR A 299 -18.96 -1.21 40.23
CA TYR A 299 -17.87 -2.04 40.74
C TYR A 299 -16.51 -1.38 40.51
N GLU A 300 -15.66 -1.45 41.53
CA GLU A 300 -14.30 -0.93 41.49
C GLU A 300 -13.44 -1.76 40.52
N VAL A 301 -12.65 -1.07 39.71
CA VAL A 301 -11.58 -1.65 38.91
C VAL A 301 -10.27 -1.47 39.68
N LYS A 302 -9.52 -2.55 39.87
CA LYS A 302 -8.26 -2.55 40.62
C LYS A 302 -7.09 -3.07 39.79
N VAL A 303 -5.90 -2.59 40.13
CA VAL A 303 -4.60 -3.15 39.69
C VAL A 303 -3.76 -3.31 40.95
N GLY A 304 -3.53 -4.56 41.37
CA GLY A 304 -3.04 -4.85 42.71
C GLY A 304 -4.03 -4.36 43.77
N ASP A 305 -3.55 -3.62 44.77
CA ASP A 305 -4.39 -3.07 45.85
C ASP A 305 -5.00 -1.70 45.52
N LYS A 306 -4.60 -1.06 44.41
CA LYS A 306 -5.06 0.29 44.03
C LYS A 306 -6.38 0.22 43.26
N VAL A 307 -7.37 1.03 43.68
CA VAL A 307 -8.56 1.32 42.87
C VAL A 307 -8.18 2.30 41.77
N VAL A 308 -8.30 1.90 40.52
CA VAL A 308 -7.87 2.67 39.33
C VAL A 308 -9.05 3.16 38.48
N GLY A 309 -10.27 2.70 38.77
CA GLY A 309 -11.45 3.07 38.00
C GLY A 309 -12.75 2.45 38.50
N VAL A 310 -13.80 2.66 37.72
CA VAL A 310 -15.15 2.15 38.01
C VAL A 310 -15.80 1.61 36.75
N VAL A 311 -16.50 0.49 36.88
CA VAL A 311 -17.29 -0.11 35.80
C VAL A 311 -18.51 0.76 35.51
N THR A 312 -18.72 1.11 34.24
CA THR A 312 -19.87 1.92 33.76
C THR A 312 -21.00 1.02 33.25
N THR A 313 -20.67 -0.01 32.49
CA THR A 313 -21.61 -1.01 31.97
C THR A 313 -20.95 -2.38 31.99
N GLY A 314 -21.69 -3.45 32.29
CA GLY A 314 -21.20 -4.79 32.00
C GLY A 314 -22.32 -5.82 31.93
N LEU A 315 -22.21 -6.71 30.95
CA LEU A 315 -23.25 -7.64 30.55
C LEU A 315 -22.67 -8.86 29.83
N ALA A 316 -23.49 -9.91 29.70
CA ALA A 316 -23.19 -11.02 28.81
C ALA A 316 -23.62 -10.63 27.40
N SER A 317 -22.66 -10.51 26.48
CA SER A 317 -22.90 -10.16 25.08
C SER A 317 -23.62 -11.32 24.38
N PRO A 318 -24.86 -11.15 23.90
CA PRO A 318 -25.57 -12.20 23.17
C PRO A 318 -24.88 -12.54 21.85
N THR A 319 -24.36 -11.54 21.12
CA THR A 319 -23.71 -11.76 19.82
C THR A 319 -22.38 -12.50 19.94
N LEU A 320 -21.56 -12.15 20.94
CA LEU A 320 -20.19 -12.65 21.05
C LEU A 320 -20.06 -13.84 22.00
N GLY A 321 -21.08 -14.15 22.80
CA GLY A 321 -21.06 -15.23 23.78
C GLY A 321 -20.06 -15.01 24.93
N LYS A 322 -19.69 -13.76 25.20
CA LYS A 322 -18.67 -13.35 26.19
C LYS A 322 -19.26 -12.46 27.27
N ILE A 323 -18.63 -12.44 28.45
CA ILE A 323 -18.95 -11.45 29.49
C ILE A 323 -18.01 -10.25 29.32
N LEU A 324 -18.59 -9.11 28.96
CA LEU A 324 -17.86 -7.91 28.60
C LEU A 324 -18.29 -6.76 29.51
N GLY A 325 -17.45 -5.74 29.60
CA GLY A 325 -17.82 -4.48 30.25
C GLY A 325 -17.07 -3.28 29.71
N MET A 326 -17.51 -2.10 30.14
CA MET A 326 -16.85 -0.82 29.96
C MET A 326 -16.57 -0.19 31.32
N ALA A 327 -15.47 0.53 31.42
CA ALA A 327 -15.06 1.20 32.66
C ALA A 327 -14.36 2.53 32.36
N ILE A 328 -14.53 3.50 33.25
CA ILE A 328 -13.71 4.70 33.30
C ILE A 328 -12.53 4.41 34.22
N VAL A 329 -11.32 4.42 33.67
CA VAL A 329 -10.08 4.11 34.40
C VAL A 329 -9.09 5.28 34.30
N ASP A 330 -8.15 5.36 35.23
CA ASP A 330 -6.98 6.23 35.13
C ASP A 330 -6.24 5.97 33.80
N ALA A 331 -5.88 7.05 33.10
CA ALA A 331 -5.39 6.98 31.73
C ALA A 331 -4.11 6.13 31.56
N GLU A 332 -3.29 6.03 32.62
CA GLU A 332 -2.09 5.18 32.67
C GLU A 332 -2.41 3.69 32.55
N TYR A 333 -3.59 3.23 32.98
CA TYR A 333 -4.01 1.83 32.88
C TYR A 333 -4.89 1.55 31.67
N ALA A 334 -5.19 2.54 30.82
CA ALA A 334 -6.14 2.40 29.72
C ALA A 334 -5.61 1.64 28.48
N VAL A 335 -4.45 0.99 28.61
CA VAL A 335 -3.77 0.29 27.50
C VAL A 335 -4.45 -1.05 27.22
N VAL A 336 -4.70 -1.35 25.95
CA VAL A 336 -5.24 -2.65 25.52
C VAL A 336 -4.26 -3.77 25.86
N GLY A 337 -4.78 -4.87 26.42
CA GLY A 337 -4.00 -6.01 26.90
C GLY A 337 -3.69 -5.98 28.39
N THR A 338 -3.83 -4.83 29.06
CA THR A 338 -3.63 -4.71 30.51
C THR A 338 -4.61 -5.61 31.28
N GLU A 339 -4.08 -6.41 32.21
CA GLU A 339 -4.90 -7.15 33.17
C GLU A 339 -5.39 -6.23 34.30
N ILE A 340 -6.66 -6.36 34.66
CA ILE A 340 -7.33 -5.63 35.73
C ILE A 340 -8.16 -6.60 36.56
N ASP A 341 -8.46 -6.23 37.80
CA ASP A 341 -9.38 -6.98 38.67
C ASP A 341 -10.67 -6.18 38.88
N ILE A 342 -11.81 -6.85 38.77
CA ILE A 342 -13.11 -6.27 39.09
C ILE A 342 -13.55 -6.73 40.48
N ALA A 343 -13.86 -5.79 41.36
CA ALA A 343 -14.36 -6.07 42.70
C ALA A 343 -15.83 -6.47 42.69
N ILE A 344 -16.10 -7.74 42.39
CA ILE A 344 -17.45 -8.31 42.41
C ILE A 344 -17.81 -8.69 43.85
N ARG A 345 -18.54 -7.79 44.52
CA ARG A 345 -18.90 -7.91 45.94
C ARG A 345 -17.64 -8.01 46.83
N LYS A 346 -17.33 -9.20 47.37
CA LYS A 346 -16.15 -9.45 48.21
C LYS A 346 -15.02 -10.19 47.48
N LYS A 347 -15.15 -10.44 46.17
CA LYS A 347 -14.18 -11.20 45.38
C LYS A 347 -13.59 -10.33 44.28
N LEU A 348 -12.27 -10.41 44.11
CA LEU A 348 -11.59 -9.87 42.93
C LEU A 348 -11.67 -10.90 41.81
N VAL A 349 -12.13 -10.47 40.64
CA VAL A 349 -12.29 -11.32 39.46
C VAL A 349 -11.53 -10.69 38.30
N LYS A 350 -10.58 -11.45 37.74
CA LYS A 350 -9.74 -10.98 36.65
C LYS A 350 -10.52 -10.64 35.39
N ALA A 351 -10.10 -9.57 34.72
CA ALA A 351 -10.51 -9.13 33.40
C ALA A 351 -9.31 -8.58 32.63
N GLN A 352 -9.45 -8.44 31.32
CA GLN A 352 -8.42 -7.85 30.45
C GLN A 352 -9.04 -6.74 29.62
N ILE A 353 -8.32 -5.62 29.51
CA ILE A 353 -8.72 -4.51 28.65
C ILE A 353 -8.61 -4.94 27.18
N ILE A 354 -9.71 -4.77 26.44
CA ILE A 354 -9.81 -5.11 25.01
C ILE A 354 -10.24 -3.89 24.20
N LYS A 355 -10.12 -4.00 22.87
CA LYS A 355 -10.48 -2.92 21.95
C LYS A 355 -12.00 -2.78 21.83
N LYS A 356 -12.49 -1.53 21.90
CA LYS A 356 -13.87 -1.12 21.56
C LYS A 356 -13.96 -0.56 20.13
N PRO A 357 -15.10 -0.67 19.42
CA PRO A 357 -16.33 -1.36 19.83
C PRO A 357 -16.20 -2.89 19.80
N PHE A 358 -17.07 -3.61 20.52
CA PHE A 358 -17.07 -5.08 20.55
C PHE A 358 -17.74 -5.69 19.31
N TYR A 359 -18.69 -4.95 18.73
CA TYR A 359 -19.40 -5.29 17.52
C TYR A 359 -19.16 -4.24 16.43
N LYS A 360 -19.00 -4.71 15.19
CA LYS A 360 -18.84 -3.82 14.03
C LYS A 360 -20.22 -3.31 13.59
N LYS A 361 -20.43 -2.01 13.73
CA LYS A 361 -21.67 -1.33 13.31
C LYS A 361 -21.95 -1.57 11.81
N GLN A 362 -23.20 -1.89 11.47
CA GLN A 362 -23.67 -2.27 10.13
C GLN A 362 -24.53 -1.20 9.46
N TYR A 363 -24.28 0.08 9.73
CA TYR A 363 -25.06 1.17 9.14
C TYR A 363 -24.94 1.18 7.62
N LYS A 364 -26.06 1.39 6.93
CA LYS A 364 -26.07 1.67 5.49
C LYS A 364 -25.71 3.14 5.28
N LYS A 365 -24.42 3.42 5.47
CA LYS A 365 -23.83 4.69 5.06
C LYS A 365 -23.92 4.80 3.55
N ASP A 366 -23.82 6.02 3.03
CA ASP A 366 -23.44 6.16 1.64
C ASP A 366 -22.23 5.23 1.40
N GLU A 367 -22.35 4.25 0.49
CA GLU A 367 -21.31 4.15 -0.52
C GLU A 367 -21.26 5.57 -1.04
N LYS A 368 -20.29 6.36 -0.54
CA LYS A 368 -20.11 7.75 -0.90
C LYS A 368 -20.53 7.84 -2.34
N LYS A 369 -21.66 8.52 -2.62
CA LYS A 369 -22.05 8.80 -3.99
C LYS A 369 -20.79 9.43 -4.52
N VAL A 370 -20.09 8.64 -5.33
CA VAL A 370 -18.84 9.00 -5.91
C VAL A 370 -19.28 10.16 -6.79
N SER A 371 -19.17 11.38 -6.25
CA SER A 371 -18.96 12.52 -7.10
C SER A 371 -17.90 12.04 -8.07
N LYS A 372 -17.96 12.44 -9.33
CA LYS A 372 -16.86 12.12 -10.25
C LYS A 372 -15.48 12.50 -9.67
N ASP A 373 -15.47 13.30 -8.58
CA ASP A 373 -14.33 13.68 -7.76
C ASP A 373 -13.97 12.74 -6.57
N MET A 374 -14.81 11.77 -6.17
CA MET A 374 -14.57 10.81 -5.08
C MET A 374 -14.06 9.42 -5.51
N ASN A 375 -13.64 9.23 -6.77
CA ASN A 375 -12.71 8.15 -7.12
C ASN A 375 -11.31 8.34 -6.46
N ASN A 376 -11.21 9.30 -5.54
CA ASN A 376 -10.03 9.81 -4.88
C ASN A 376 -10.12 9.68 -3.35
N GLU A 377 -10.92 8.76 -2.79
CA GLU A 377 -10.82 8.43 -1.34
C GLU A 377 -9.40 8.03 -0.93
N PHE A 378 -8.66 7.45 -1.88
CA PHE A 378 -7.21 7.25 -1.82
C PHE A 378 -6.59 7.82 -3.09
N SER A 379 -6.80 9.11 -3.31
CA SER A 379 -6.11 9.87 -4.35
C SER A 379 -4.61 9.69 -4.19
N TYR A 380 -3.91 9.29 -5.26
CA TYR A 380 -2.44 9.38 -5.30
C TYR A 380 -1.97 10.81 -5.04
N ILE A 381 -2.79 11.81 -5.40
CA ILE A 381 -2.56 13.21 -5.10
C ILE A 381 -2.95 13.46 -3.63
N PRO A 382 -2.00 13.84 -2.75
CA PRO A 382 -2.26 13.98 -1.32
C PRO A 382 -3.13 15.19 -0.96
N ALA A 383 -3.26 16.16 -1.88
CA ALA A 383 -4.01 17.40 -1.65
C ALA A 383 -5.53 17.15 -1.59
N THR A 384 -6.13 17.50 -0.46
CA THR A 384 -7.58 17.40 -0.23
C THR A 384 -8.34 18.53 -0.96
N SER A 385 -9.67 18.45 -0.99
CA SER A 385 -10.50 19.55 -1.51
C SER A 385 -10.27 20.86 -0.75
N ASP A 386 -10.10 20.78 0.58
CA ASP A 386 -9.79 21.93 1.43
C ASP A 386 -8.43 22.54 1.10
N ASP A 387 -7.42 21.70 0.84
CA ASP A 387 -6.09 22.17 0.43
C ASP A 387 -6.18 22.88 -0.92
N LYS A 388 -6.93 22.31 -1.88
CA LYS A 388 -7.16 22.93 -3.19
C LYS A 388 -7.84 24.29 -3.06
N GLU A 389 -8.89 24.40 -2.26
CA GLU A 389 -9.59 25.68 -2.05
C GLU A 389 -8.66 26.75 -1.45
N LYS A 390 -7.88 26.38 -0.42
CA LYS A 390 -6.88 27.28 0.19
C LYS A 390 -5.84 27.73 -0.83
N MET A 391 -5.33 26.80 -1.64
CA MET A 391 -4.34 27.10 -2.68
C MET A 391 -4.91 28.01 -3.76
N LEU A 392 -6.11 27.73 -4.28
CA LEU A 392 -6.79 28.55 -5.31
C LEU A 392 -7.04 29.97 -4.80
N LYS A 393 -7.52 30.10 -3.56
CA LYS A 393 -7.71 31.40 -2.91
C LYS A 393 -6.38 32.16 -2.74
N ALA A 394 -5.30 31.47 -2.37
CA ALA A 394 -3.99 32.10 -2.17
C ALA A 394 -3.40 32.68 -3.46
N ILE A 395 -3.65 32.05 -4.61
CA ILE A 395 -3.18 32.51 -5.92
C ILE A 395 -4.21 33.37 -6.67
N GLY A 396 -5.41 33.57 -6.12
CA GLY A 396 -6.43 34.47 -6.66
C GLY A 396 -7.20 33.94 -7.87
N VAL A 397 -7.30 32.61 -8.02
CA VAL A 397 -8.11 31.98 -9.08
C VAL A 397 -9.30 31.23 -8.50
N ASN A 398 -10.35 31.00 -9.31
CA ASN A 398 -11.62 30.46 -8.83
C ASN A 398 -11.74 28.95 -9.07
N SER A 399 -10.97 28.40 -10.00
CA SER A 399 -11.01 26.99 -10.38
C SER A 399 -9.64 26.47 -10.80
N VAL A 400 -9.49 25.14 -10.88
CA VAL A 400 -8.28 24.51 -11.41
C VAL A 400 -8.11 24.82 -12.90
N GLU A 401 -9.22 24.95 -13.63
CA GLU A 401 -9.26 25.28 -15.05
C GLU A 401 -8.65 26.67 -15.35
N ASP A 402 -8.81 27.62 -14.42
CA ASP A 402 -8.22 28.97 -14.53
C ASP A 402 -6.68 28.92 -14.60
N LEU A 403 -6.04 27.89 -14.03
CA LEU A 403 -4.58 27.71 -14.07
C LEU A 403 -4.04 27.42 -15.47
N PHE A 404 -4.92 27.03 -16.40
CA PHE A 404 -4.54 26.59 -17.74
C PHE A 404 -5.03 27.55 -18.83
N LEU A 405 -5.44 28.78 -18.49
CA LEU A 405 -5.95 29.76 -19.46
C LEU A 405 -4.92 30.10 -20.55
N ASP A 406 -3.63 30.03 -20.24
CA ASP A 406 -2.52 30.31 -21.15
C ASP A 406 -2.31 29.22 -22.22
N ILE A 407 -2.93 28.04 -22.06
CA ILE A 407 -2.90 26.99 -23.10
C ILE A 407 -3.94 27.35 -24.17
N PRO A 408 -3.54 27.56 -25.45
CA PRO A 408 -4.46 27.84 -26.54
C PRO A 408 -5.59 26.81 -26.64
N LYS A 409 -6.83 27.27 -26.85
CA LYS A 409 -8.02 26.39 -26.86
C LYS A 409 -7.97 25.32 -27.94
N ASP A 410 -7.36 25.63 -29.07
CA ASP A 410 -7.14 24.71 -30.20
C ASP A 410 -6.09 23.63 -29.90
N LEU A 411 -5.24 23.82 -28.88
CA LEU A 411 -4.31 22.81 -28.37
C LEU A 411 -4.90 21.98 -27.22
N LYS A 412 -6.03 22.40 -26.63
CA LYS A 412 -6.72 21.64 -25.57
C LYS A 412 -7.53 20.51 -26.18
N LEU A 413 -7.55 19.36 -25.49
CA LEU A 413 -8.46 18.29 -25.84
C LEU A 413 -9.89 18.69 -25.47
N ASN A 414 -10.75 18.83 -26.48
CA ASN A 414 -12.17 19.16 -26.32
C ASN A 414 -13.04 17.93 -26.00
N ARG A 415 -12.41 16.88 -25.49
CA ARG A 415 -13.01 15.61 -25.11
C ARG A 415 -12.25 15.03 -23.93
N GLN A 416 -12.89 14.13 -23.20
CA GLN A 416 -12.19 13.30 -22.22
C GLN A 416 -11.14 12.40 -22.92
N LEU A 417 -10.13 11.98 -22.16
CA LEU A 417 -9.22 10.92 -22.62
C LEU A 417 -10.04 9.66 -22.88
N ASN A 418 -9.73 8.96 -23.96
CA ASN A 418 -10.40 7.71 -24.32
C ASN A 418 -9.80 6.56 -23.48
N LEU A 419 -10.11 6.56 -22.19
CA LEU A 419 -9.64 5.61 -21.20
C LEU A 419 -10.85 4.97 -20.51
N GLU A 420 -10.67 3.76 -20.00
CA GLU A 420 -11.67 3.11 -19.16
C GLU A 420 -11.90 3.89 -17.86
N SER A 421 -13.02 3.60 -17.19
CA SER A 421 -13.24 4.12 -15.84
C SER A 421 -12.13 3.66 -14.89
N SER A 422 -11.75 4.55 -13.97
CA SER A 422 -10.79 4.23 -12.90
C SER A 422 -11.24 3.00 -12.12
N LYS A 423 -10.25 2.25 -11.62
CA LYS A 423 -10.44 1.03 -10.84
C LYS A 423 -9.79 1.22 -9.48
N SER A 424 -10.36 0.61 -8.45
CA SER A 424 -9.75 0.56 -7.12
C SER A 424 -8.41 -0.18 -7.15
N GLU A 425 -7.55 0.05 -6.17
CA GLU A 425 -6.28 -0.67 -6.04
C GLU A 425 -6.49 -2.20 -5.99
N LEU A 426 -7.58 -2.67 -5.38
CA LEU A 426 -7.93 -4.10 -5.34
C LEU A 426 -8.29 -4.65 -6.72
N GLU A 427 -9.05 -3.90 -7.51
CA GLU A 427 -9.40 -4.29 -8.89
C GLU A 427 -8.16 -4.29 -9.79
N VAL A 428 -7.32 -3.25 -9.70
CA VAL A 428 -6.05 -3.18 -10.42
C VAL A 428 -5.16 -4.36 -10.03
N SER A 429 -5.04 -4.66 -8.73
CA SER A 429 -4.26 -5.81 -8.25
C SER A 429 -4.79 -7.14 -8.82
N LYS A 430 -6.11 -7.34 -8.86
CA LYS A 430 -6.71 -8.55 -9.46
C LYS A 430 -6.43 -8.64 -10.96
N ILE A 431 -6.56 -7.53 -11.70
CA ILE A 431 -6.29 -7.49 -13.15
C ILE A 431 -4.83 -7.80 -13.43
N VAL A 432 -3.91 -7.13 -12.74
CA VAL A 432 -2.47 -7.32 -12.93
C VAL A 432 -2.05 -8.74 -12.56
N LYS A 433 -2.60 -9.32 -11.48
CA LYS A 433 -2.37 -10.73 -11.13
C LYS A 433 -2.96 -11.69 -12.17
N GLY A 434 -4.14 -11.38 -12.70
CA GLY A 434 -4.75 -12.16 -13.79
C GLY A 434 -3.83 -12.22 -15.01
N LEU A 435 -3.35 -11.06 -15.47
CA LEU A 435 -2.41 -10.95 -16.59
C LEU A 435 -1.07 -11.62 -16.29
N ALA A 436 -0.55 -11.48 -15.06
CA ALA A 436 0.70 -12.11 -14.67
C ALA A 436 0.61 -13.65 -14.71
N ASN A 437 -0.54 -14.22 -14.36
CA ASN A 437 -0.80 -15.67 -14.38
C ASN A 437 -0.96 -16.24 -15.81
N GLU A 438 -1.05 -15.40 -16.84
CA GLU A 438 -0.99 -15.86 -18.24
C GLU A 438 0.44 -16.18 -18.68
N ASN A 439 1.45 -15.72 -17.93
CA ASN A 439 2.84 -16.04 -18.18
C ASN A 439 3.24 -17.36 -17.49
N VAL A 440 4.04 -18.17 -18.17
CA VAL A 440 4.78 -19.27 -17.55
C VAL A 440 6.09 -18.71 -16.98
N ASN A 441 6.41 -19.00 -15.74
CA ASN A 441 7.53 -18.41 -15.00
C ASN A 441 8.58 -19.45 -14.57
N LEU A 442 9.72 -18.99 -14.03
CA LEU A 442 10.83 -19.87 -13.63
C LEU A 442 10.67 -20.50 -12.23
N ASP A 443 9.55 -20.26 -11.54
CA ASP A 443 9.15 -21.09 -10.41
C ASP A 443 8.49 -22.39 -10.89
N GLU A 444 7.99 -22.42 -12.13
CA GLU A 444 7.36 -23.56 -12.79
C GLU A 444 8.32 -24.31 -13.73
N LEU A 445 9.23 -23.58 -14.40
CA LEU A 445 10.17 -24.15 -15.38
C LEU A 445 11.60 -24.28 -14.84
N THR A 446 12.25 -25.41 -15.12
CA THR A 446 13.70 -25.53 -14.97
C THR A 446 14.40 -24.88 -16.16
N CYS A 447 15.22 -23.84 -15.92
CA CYS A 447 15.85 -23.04 -16.98
C CYS A 447 17.28 -23.49 -17.34
N PHE A 448 17.52 -23.68 -18.64
CA PHE A 448 18.84 -23.91 -19.26
C PHE A 448 19.14 -22.97 -20.44
N LEU A 449 18.39 -21.87 -20.59
CA LEU A 449 18.47 -20.96 -21.74
C LEU A 449 19.76 -20.12 -21.77
N GLY A 450 20.06 -19.41 -20.68
CA GLY A 450 21.22 -18.51 -20.60
C GLY A 450 21.22 -17.44 -21.69
N ALA A 451 22.30 -17.37 -22.46
CA ALA A 451 22.52 -16.44 -23.57
C ALA A 451 22.44 -14.97 -23.12
N GLY A 452 23.23 -14.61 -22.11
CA GLY A 452 23.31 -13.22 -21.60
C GLY A 452 22.34 -12.89 -20.47
N ALA A 453 21.37 -13.76 -20.17
CA ALA A 453 20.44 -13.62 -19.06
C ALA A 453 20.40 -14.91 -18.22
N TYR A 454 20.82 -14.85 -16.95
CA TYR A 454 21.16 -16.05 -16.19
C TYR A 454 20.29 -16.25 -14.94
N ASP A 455 19.73 -17.46 -14.80
CA ASP A 455 18.93 -17.89 -13.64
C ASP A 455 19.84 -18.29 -12.47
N HIS A 456 20.33 -17.29 -11.73
CA HIS A 456 21.11 -17.44 -10.50
C HIS A 456 20.21 -17.39 -9.25
N TYR A 457 20.70 -17.97 -8.15
CA TYR A 457 20.02 -17.85 -6.85
C TYR A 457 20.09 -16.40 -6.34
N ILE A 458 18.95 -15.86 -5.91
CA ILE A 458 18.84 -14.51 -5.35
C ILE A 458 18.53 -14.64 -3.84
N PRO A 459 19.49 -14.32 -2.95
CA PRO A 459 19.25 -14.33 -1.51
C PRO A 459 18.06 -13.46 -1.10
N SER A 460 17.18 -14.00 -0.24
CA SER A 460 15.94 -13.31 0.20
C SER A 460 16.18 -11.95 0.87
N LEU A 461 17.35 -11.75 1.48
CA LEU A 461 17.72 -10.48 2.12
C LEU A 461 17.81 -9.33 1.13
N ILE A 462 18.17 -9.61 -0.14
CA ILE A 462 18.34 -8.57 -1.17
C ILE A 462 17.04 -7.80 -1.33
N LYS A 463 15.92 -8.51 -1.55
CA LYS A 463 14.59 -7.90 -1.69
C LYS A 463 14.19 -7.10 -0.46
N HIS A 464 14.55 -7.58 0.73
CA HIS A 464 14.21 -6.88 1.98
C HIS A 464 14.93 -5.53 2.06
N ILE A 465 16.23 -5.47 1.75
CA ILE A 465 17.01 -4.23 1.81
C ILE A 465 16.62 -3.28 0.67
N THR A 466 16.50 -3.77 -0.55
CA THR A 466 16.21 -2.92 -1.72
C THR A 466 14.80 -2.32 -1.67
N SER A 467 13.87 -2.93 -0.92
CA SER A 467 12.52 -2.40 -0.70
C SER A 467 12.43 -1.25 0.32
N ARG A 468 13.53 -0.93 1.02
CA ARG A 468 13.54 0.17 2.00
C ARG A 468 13.37 1.52 1.28
N SER A 469 12.48 2.37 1.79
CA SER A 469 12.06 3.63 1.16
C SER A 469 13.20 4.59 0.87
N GLU A 470 14.21 4.66 1.74
CA GLU A 470 15.41 5.49 1.61
C GLU A 470 16.27 5.14 0.40
N PHE A 471 16.14 3.92 -0.14
CA PHE A 471 16.76 3.51 -1.39
C PHE A 471 15.76 3.53 -2.54
N TYR A 472 14.56 2.99 -2.33
CA TYR A 472 13.57 2.77 -3.39
C TYR A 472 12.96 4.07 -3.93
N THR A 473 12.80 5.09 -3.08
CA THR A 473 12.17 6.37 -3.47
C THR A 473 13.18 7.48 -3.75
N ALA A 474 14.46 7.28 -3.41
CA ALA A 474 15.50 8.27 -3.62
C ALA A 474 15.79 8.45 -5.11
N TYR A 475 16.03 9.70 -5.52
CA TYR A 475 16.51 10.01 -6.87
C TYR A 475 18.02 10.25 -6.88
N THR A 476 18.53 10.85 -7.96
CA THR A 476 19.95 11.17 -8.08
C THR A 476 20.44 11.98 -6.87
N PRO A 477 21.55 11.57 -6.21
CA PRO A 477 22.03 12.22 -4.98
C PRO A 477 22.77 13.54 -5.28
N TYR A 478 22.04 14.53 -5.80
CA TYR A 478 22.57 15.86 -6.09
C TYR A 478 22.95 16.64 -4.82
N GLN A 479 22.13 16.50 -3.76
CA GLN A 479 22.37 17.11 -2.45
C GLN A 479 23.13 16.09 -1.59
N ALA A 480 24.46 16.16 -1.62
CA ALA A 480 25.32 15.12 -1.08
C ALA A 480 25.17 14.97 0.44
N GLU A 481 24.99 16.07 1.15
CA GLU A 481 24.91 16.17 2.62
C GLU A 481 23.75 15.35 3.19
N ILE A 482 22.66 15.21 2.44
CA ILE A 482 21.47 14.44 2.84
C ILE A 482 21.33 13.12 2.07
N SER A 483 22.37 12.72 1.32
CA SER A 483 22.36 11.52 0.46
C SER A 483 23.56 10.60 0.70
N GLN A 484 24.26 10.74 1.83
CA GLN A 484 25.51 10.01 2.10
C GLN A 484 25.34 8.49 2.05
N GLY A 485 24.22 7.93 2.52
CA GLY A 485 23.97 6.49 2.44
C GLY A 485 23.93 5.97 1.00
N THR A 486 23.18 6.65 0.13
CA THR A 486 23.09 6.31 -1.30
C THR A 486 24.45 6.48 -2.00
N LEU A 487 25.15 7.58 -1.70
CA LEU A 487 26.47 7.85 -2.29
C LEU A 487 27.51 6.81 -1.85
N GLN A 488 27.51 6.43 -0.57
CA GLN A 488 28.40 5.39 -0.06
C GLN A 488 28.16 4.06 -0.76
N VAL A 489 26.91 3.62 -0.92
CA VAL A 489 26.65 2.34 -1.59
C VAL A 489 27.07 2.37 -3.07
N VAL A 490 26.89 3.49 -3.75
CA VAL A 490 27.36 3.65 -5.13
C VAL A 490 28.90 3.65 -5.19
N PHE A 491 29.57 4.26 -4.22
CA PHE A 491 31.03 4.18 -4.08
C PHE A 491 31.48 2.73 -3.85
N GLU A 492 30.81 2.00 -2.97
CA GLU A 492 31.07 0.58 -2.70
C GLU A 492 30.82 -0.31 -3.93
N PHE A 493 29.77 -0.05 -4.71
CA PHE A 493 29.54 -0.71 -6.01
C PHE A 493 30.75 -0.50 -6.92
N GLN A 494 31.22 0.75 -7.06
CA GLN A 494 32.38 1.08 -7.89
C GLN A 494 33.63 0.36 -7.41
N SER A 495 33.88 0.34 -6.09
CA SER A 495 35.02 -0.37 -5.49
C SER A 495 34.96 -1.87 -5.75
N MET A 496 33.81 -2.51 -5.52
CA MET A 496 33.65 -3.95 -5.74
C MET A 496 33.80 -4.33 -7.21
N ILE A 497 33.26 -3.53 -8.14
CA ILE A 497 33.46 -3.77 -9.58
C ILE A 497 34.92 -3.55 -9.99
N ALA A 498 35.58 -2.51 -9.48
CA ALA A 498 37.00 -2.27 -9.73
C ALA A 498 37.87 -3.45 -9.25
N GLU A 499 37.65 -3.93 -8.03
CA GLU A 499 38.33 -5.10 -7.48
C GLU A 499 38.05 -6.38 -8.28
N LEU A 500 36.77 -6.65 -8.57
CA LEU A 500 36.35 -7.85 -9.30
C LEU A 500 36.95 -7.90 -10.71
N THR A 501 37.07 -6.75 -11.37
CA THR A 501 37.62 -6.64 -12.73
C THR A 501 39.13 -6.43 -12.78
N GLY A 502 39.79 -6.22 -11.63
CA GLY A 502 41.21 -5.85 -11.57
C GLY A 502 41.51 -4.46 -12.15
N MET A 503 40.52 -3.57 -12.19
CA MET A 503 40.63 -2.21 -12.73
C MET A 503 40.80 -1.17 -11.62
N GLU A 504 41.21 0.04 -11.98
CA GLU A 504 41.51 1.11 -11.01
C GLU A 504 40.29 1.95 -10.63
N ILE A 505 39.30 2.06 -11.53
CA ILE A 505 38.08 2.84 -11.31
C ILE A 505 36.90 2.23 -12.06
N ALA A 506 35.70 2.34 -11.49
CA ALA A 506 34.44 2.04 -12.15
C ALA A 506 33.44 3.21 -12.04
N ASN A 507 32.46 3.23 -12.95
CA ASN A 507 31.37 4.19 -12.90
C ASN A 507 30.20 3.70 -12.03
N ALA A 508 29.26 4.61 -11.77
CA ALA A 508 28.04 4.33 -11.03
C ALA A 508 26.97 3.69 -11.94
N SER A 509 27.26 2.56 -12.58
CA SER A 509 26.41 1.81 -13.52
C SER A 509 26.10 2.47 -14.88
N MET A 510 25.58 1.64 -15.79
CA MET A 510 25.03 1.91 -17.11
C MET A 510 23.63 1.27 -17.24
N TYR A 511 22.92 1.48 -18.36
CA TYR A 511 21.57 0.93 -18.54
C TYR A 511 21.54 -0.60 -18.58
N ASP A 512 22.49 -1.19 -19.28
CA ASP A 512 22.68 -2.63 -19.49
C ASP A 512 24.11 -2.89 -20.01
N GLY A 513 24.52 -4.16 -20.10
CA GLY A 513 25.84 -4.54 -20.60
C GLY A 513 26.10 -4.13 -22.07
N ALA A 514 25.08 -4.15 -22.93
CA ALA A 514 25.23 -3.82 -24.35
C ALA A 514 25.56 -2.34 -24.55
N THR A 515 24.78 -1.45 -23.93
CA THR A 515 25.01 0.00 -23.94
C THR A 515 26.32 0.37 -23.24
N ALA A 516 26.72 -0.34 -22.19
CA ALA A 516 28.04 -0.18 -21.58
C ALA A 516 29.16 -0.48 -22.58
N ALA A 517 29.08 -1.58 -23.33
CA ALA A 517 30.07 -1.95 -24.35
C ALA A 517 30.17 -0.92 -25.48
N VAL A 518 29.03 -0.41 -25.95
CA VAL A 518 29.02 0.64 -26.97
C VAL A 518 29.65 1.94 -26.47
N GLU A 519 29.32 2.34 -25.24
CA GLU A 519 29.90 3.54 -24.65
C GLU A 519 31.40 3.38 -24.36
N ALA A 520 31.87 2.16 -24.08
CA ALA A 520 33.31 1.87 -23.99
C ALA A 520 34.00 2.04 -25.35
N CYS A 521 33.38 1.60 -26.46
CA CYS A 521 33.89 1.87 -27.81
C CYS A 521 33.94 3.37 -28.11
N ILE A 522 32.89 4.12 -27.75
CA ILE A 522 32.85 5.59 -27.91
C ILE A 522 33.94 6.27 -27.08
N MET A 523 34.13 5.83 -25.83
CA MET A 523 35.18 6.29 -24.94
C MET A 523 36.57 6.04 -25.55
N ALA A 524 36.80 4.85 -26.12
CA ALA A 524 38.05 4.51 -26.80
C ALA A 524 38.29 5.33 -28.07
N MET A 525 37.28 5.54 -28.91
CA MET A 525 37.36 6.44 -30.08
C MET A 525 37.70 7.88 -29.64
N ASN A 526 37.06 8.37 -28.58
CA ASN A 526 37.30 9.70 -28.05
C ASN A 526 38.72 9.87 -27.48
N GLN A 527 39.30 8.79 -26.94
CA GLN A 527 40.63 8.75 -26.38
C GLN A 527 41.71 8.63 -27.46
N THR A 528 41.52 7.73 -28.43
CA THR A 528 42.49 7.45 -29.50
C THR A 528 42.40 8.41 -30.68
N LYS A 529 41.26 9.11 -30.83
CA LYS A 529 40.91 9.95 -32.00
C LYS A 529 40.82 9.18 -33.31
N LYS A 530 40.54 7.89 -33.21
CA LYS A 530 40.39 6.95 -34.33
C LYS A 530 38.93 6.57 -34.51
N SER A 531 38.56 6.13 -35.71
CA SER A 531 37.16 5.91 -36.11
C SER A 531 36.85 4.48 -36.57
N LYS A 532 37.71 3.51 -36.29
CA LYS A 532 37.47 2.09 -36.58
C LYS A 532 37.34 1.28 -35.29
N VAL A 533 36.27 0.50 -35.17
CA VAL A 533 36.02 -0.44 -34.07
C VAL A 533 36.06 -1.85 -34.65
N VAL A 534 36.95 -2.67 -34.13
CA VAL A 534 36.99 -4.10 -34.44
C VAL A 534 36.22 -4.84 -33.35
N VAL A 535 35.35 -5.77 -33.71
CA VAL A 535 34.54 -6.54 -32.76
C VAL A 535 34.57 -8.01 -33.14
N SER A 536 34.76 -8.90 -32.17
CA SER A 536 34.65 -10.33 -32.44
C SER A 536 33.18 -10.72 -32.64
N ARG A 537 32.90 -11.56 -33.65
CA ARG A 537 31.58 -12.19 -33.85
C ARG A 537 31.20 -13.14 -32.70
N THR A 538 32.13 -13.47 -31.80
CA THR A 538 31.82 -14.20 -30.55
C THR A 538 31.27 -13.29 -29.45
N THR A 539 31.20 -11.96 -29.66
CA THR A 539 30.47 -11.04 -28.78
C THR A 539 28.97 -11.26 -28.93
N HIS A 540 28.19 -11.06 -27.86
CA HIS A 540 26.74 -11.21 -27.88
C HIS A 540 26.11 -10.50 -29.09
N PRO A 541 25.30 -11.19 -29.92
CA PRO A 541 24.75 -10.64 -31.16
C PRO A 541 23.98 -9.34 -30.96
N GLU A 542 23.19 -9.24 -29.88
CA GLU A 542 22.46 -8.00 -29.56
C GLU A 542 23.39 -6.84 -29.19
N THR A 543 24.53 -7.10 -28.54
CA THR A 543 25.54 -6.07 -28.27
C THR A 543 26.13 -5.54 -29.58
N ILE A 544 26.41 -6.42 -30.55
CA ILE A 544 26.87 -6.02 -31.89
C ILE A 544 25.77 -5.21 -32.62
N MET A 545 24.50 -5.60 -32.47
CA MET A 545 23.36 -4.87 -33.06
C MET A 545 23.22 -3.45 -32.47
N VAL A 546 23.33 -3.30 -31.14
CA VAL A 546 23.30 -2.00 -30.46
C VAL A 546 24.51 -1.15 -30.88
N LEU A 547 25.70 -1.75 -30.99
CA LEU A 547 26.91 -1.08 -31.49
C LEU A 547 26.70 -0.51 -32.89
N LYS A 548 26.25 -1.33 -33.84
CA LYS A 548 25.94 -0.89 -35.21
C LYS A 548 24.90 0.24 -35.23
N THR A 549 23.88 0.15 -34.38
CA THR A 549 22.82 1.15 -34.27
C THR A 549 23.37 2.50 -33.81
N TYR A 550 24.17 2.53 -32.75
CA TYR A 550 24.73 3.77 -32.19
C TYR A 550 25.78 4.39 -33.12
N MET A 551 26.58 3.56 -33.79
CA MET A 551 27.68 4.01 -34.63
C MET A 551 27.25 4.53 -36.00
N LYS A 552 26.00 4.24 -36.43
CA LYS A 552 25.42 4.67 -37.73
C LYS A 552 25.63 6.17 -38.01
N PHE A 553 25.59 7.01 -36.98
CA PHE A 553 25.72 8.48 -37.12
C PHE A 553 27.04 9.04 -36.54
N LYS A 554 28.01 8.17 -36.22
CA LYS A 554 29.29 8.54 -35.60
C LYS A 554 30.48 8.50 -36.57
N GLN A 555 30.23 8.29 -37.88
CA GLN A 555 31.29 8.09 -38.89
C GLN A 555 32.32 7.05 -38.44
N CYS A 556 31.83 5.93 -37.90
CA CYS A 556 32.66 4.83 -37.40
C CYS A 556 32.60 3.65 -38.37
N GLU A 557 33.75 3.11 -38.76
CA GLU A 557 33.85 1.80 -39.40
C GLU A 557 33.75 0.72 -38.32
N ILE A 558 32.88 -0.27 -38.54
CA ILE A 558 32.80 -1.46 -37.68
C ILE A 558 33.28 -2.65 -38.50
N VAL A 559 34.28 -3.36 -37.98
CA VAL A 559 34.82 -4.58 -38.60
C VAL A 559 34.55 -5.76 -37.68
N GLU A 560 33.74 -6.71 -38.16
CA GLU A 560 33.47 -7.97 -37.47
C GLU A 560 34.55 -9.01 -37.81
N VAL A 561 35.15 -9.60 -36.78
CA VAL A 561 36.14 -10.68 -36.92
C VAL A 561 35.45 -12.00 -36.65
N ASP A 562 35.54 -12.93 -37.60
CA ASP A 562 34.99 -14.28 -37.45
C ASP A 562 35.65 -15.05 -36.30
N PHE A 563 34.95 -16.10 -35.87
CA PHE A 563 35.47 -17.08 -34.92
C PHE A 563 36.13 -18.26 -35.63
N CYS A 564 37.04 -18.93 -34.92
CA CYS A 564 37.61 -20.21 -35.31
C CYS A 564 36.55 -21.31 -35.17
N ASN A 565 36.15 -21.94 -36.28
CA ASN A 565 35.11 -22.98 -36.29
C ASN A 565 35.41 -24.19 -35.38
N GLU A 566 36.68 -24.51 -35.14
CA GLU A 566 37.05 -25.66 -34.30
C GLU A 566 36.96 -25.34 -32.80
N TYR A 567 37.38 -24.14 -32.39
CA TYR A 567 37.54 -23.79 -30.99
C TYR A 567 36.46 -22.84 -30.47
N GLY A 568 35.71 -22.17 -31.33
CA GLY A 568 34.66 -21.22 -30.92
C GLY A 568 35.20 -19.96 -30.27
N ILE A 569 36.45 -19.59 -30.54
CA ILE A 569 37.13 -18.36 -30.09
C ILE A 569 37.33 -17.41 -31.27
N THR A 570 37.68 -16.16 -31.02
CA THR A 570 38.06 -15.19 -32.06
C THR A 570 39.19 -15.72 -32.93
N ASP A 571 39.07 -15.63 -34.25
CA ASP A 571 40.13 -16.04 -35.18
C ASP A 571 41.29 -15.03 -35.13
N ILE A 572 42.42 -15.47 -34.57
CA ILE A 572 43.59 -14.63 -34.31
C ILE A 572 44.22 -14.08 -35.61
N GLU A 573 44.24 -14.85 -36.69
CA GLU A 573 44.86 -14.41 -37.95
C GLU A 573 43.97 -13.37 -38.65
N LYS A 574 42.64 -13.57 -38.60
CA LYS A 574 41.70 -12.55 -39.06
C LYS A 574 41.74 -11.30 -38.19
N LEU A 575 41.91 -11.45 -36.87
CA LEU A 575 42.07 -10.32 -35.96
C LEU A 575 43.32 -9.49 -36.30
N LYS A 576 44.48 -10.14 -36.49
CA LYS A 576 45.72 -9.48 -36.92
C LYS A 576 45.53 -8.70 -38.22
N SER A 577 44.76 -9.24 -39.15
CA SER A 577 44.48 -8.60 -40.44
C SER A 577 43.51 -7.42 -40.32
N ALA A 578 42.60 -7.45 -39.33
CA ALA A 578 41.59 -6.43 -39.12
C ALA A 578 42.10 -5.23 -38.30
N VAL A 579 43.02 -5.46 -37.35
CA VAL A 579 43.56 -4.42 -36.47
C VAL A 579 44.72 -3.69 -37.13
N ASP A 580 44.61 -2.37 -37.21
CA ASP A 580 45.58 -1.49 -37.86
C ASP A 580 45.77 -0.17 -37.10
N LYS A 581 46.57 0.73 -37.67
CA LYS A 581 46.85 2.05 -37.10
C LYS A 581 45.60 2.93 -36.91
N ASP A 582 44.54 2.69 -37.67
CA ASP A 582 43.29 3.47 -37.66
C ASP A 582 42.25 2.85 -36.72
N THR A 583 42.56 1.70 -36.10
CA THR A 583 41.73 1.01 -35.12
C THR A 583 41.76 1.70 -33.76
N ALA A 584 40.59 2.16 -33.30
CA ALA A 584 40.37 2.79 -32.00
C ALA A 584 40.36 1.75 -30.88
N CYS A 585 39.61 0.67 -31.05
CA CYS A 585 39.55 -0.41 -30.09
C CYS A 585 39.15 -1.74 -30.71
N VAL A 586 39.43 -2.80 -29.95
CA VAL A 586 38.90 -4.13 -30.19
C VAL A 586 37.96 -4.49 -29.05
N LEU A 587 36.70 -4.83 -29.36
CA LEU A 587 35.71 -5.33 -28.41
C LEU A 587 35.69 -6.86 -28.43
N ILE A 588 35.97 -7.46 -27.28
CA ILE A 588 36.00 -8.91 -27.06
C ILE A 588 35.15 -9.26 -25.85
N GLN A 589 34.34 -10.32 -25.95
CA GLN A 589 33.60 -10.87 -24.82
C GLN A 589 34.32 -12.10 -24.24
N ASN A 590 34.48 -12.19 -22.92
CA ASN A 590 35.15 -13.33 -22.27
C ASN A 590 34.52 -13.67 -20.89
N PRO A 591 33.96 -14.88 -20.67
CA PRO A 591 33.66 -15.90 -21.68
C PRO A 591 32.80 -15.32 -22.81
N ASN A 592 33.02 -15.78 -24.03
CA ASN A 592 32.31 -15.29 -25.20
C ASN A 592 30.86 -15.81 -25.27
N PHE A 593 30.10 -15.40 -26.27
CA PHE A 593 28.68 -15.76 -26.43
C PHE A 593 28.44 -17.28 -26.53
N PHE A 594 29.42 -18.05 -26.99
CA PHE A 594 29.34 -19.51 -27.02
C PHE A 594 29.69 -20.19 -25.69
N GLY A 595 29.99 -19.39 -24.66
CA GLY A 595 30.48 -19.84 -23.35
C GLY A 595 31.99 -20.09 -23.29
N VAL A 596 32.71 -19.91 -24.39
CA VAL A 596 34.12 -20.28 -24.54
C VAL A 596 35.05 -19.17 -24.02
N ILE A 597 36.15 -19.57 -23.38
CA ILE A 597 37.21 -18.68 -22.91
C ILE A 597 38.13 -18.30 -24.07
N GLU A 598 38.29 -17.00 -24.31
CA GLU A 598 39.09 -16.43 -25.41
C GLU A 598 40.60 -16.51 -25.15
N SER A 599 41.39 -16.49 -26.22
CA SER A 599 42.87 -16.47 -26.18
C SER A 599 43.43 -15.07 -25.91
N MET A 600 43.14 -14.53 -24.72
CA MET A 600 43.36 -13.12 -24.40
C MET A 600 44.83 -12.67 -24.48
N GLU A 601 45.81 -13.52 -24.17
CA GLU A 601 47.24 -13.16 -24.22
C GLU A 601 47.74 -12.86 -25.63
N GLU A 602 47.15 -13.45 -26.68
CA GLU A 602 47.48 -13.15 -28.07
C GLU A 602 46.71 -11.92 -28.57
N ILE A 603 45.43 -11.86 -28.22
CA ILE A 603 44.55 -10.73 -28.54
C ILE A 603 45.14 -9.42 -28.02
N GLU A 604 45.51 -9.38 -26.72
CA GLU A 604 46.08 -8.19 -26.08
C GLU A 604 47.29 -7.64 -26.83
N LYS A 605 48.25 -8.51 -27.18
CA LYS A 605 49.45 -8.13 -27.93
C LYS A 605 49.10 -7.48 -29.26
N ILE A 606 48.21 -8.09 -30.04
CA ILE A 606 47.78 -7.57 -31.35
C ILE A 606 47.16 -6.18 -31.22
N VAL A 607 46.32 -5.99 -30.21
CA VAL A 607 45.62 -4.71 -29.96
C VAL A 607 46.62 -3.61 -29.59
N HIS A 608 47.50 -3.88 -28.62
CA HIS A 608 48.40 -2.86 -28.08
C HIS A 608 49.58 -2.55 -29.01
N GLU A 609 50.09 -3.52 -29.79
CA GLU A 609 51.10 -3.28 -30.83
C GLU A 609 50.63 -2.23 -31.86
N ASN A 610 49.32 -2.19 -32.15
CA ASN A 610 48.71 -1.22 -33.06
C ASN A 610 48.22 0.07 -32.35
N LYS A 611 48.54 0.25 -31.07
CA LYS A 611 48.08 1.39 -30.25
C LYS A 611 46.55 1.55 -30.25
N ALA A 612 45.82 0.44 -30.37
CA ALA A 612 44.38 0.39 -30.13
C ALA A 612 44.12 0.10 -28.64
N MET A 613 42.88 0.33 -28.18
CA MET A 613 42.48 -0.02 -26.82
C MET A 613 41.78 -1.38 -26.77
N LEU A 614 42.05 -2.17 -25.75
CA LEU A 614 41.35 -3.44 -25.52
C LEU A 614 40.12 -3.21 -24.65
N VAL A 615 38.93 -3.46 -25.20
CA VAL A 615 37.64 -3.41 -24.49
C VAL A 615 37.15 -4.84 -24.24
N MET A 616 37.01 -5.22 -22.97
CA MET A 616 36.53 -6.55 -22.58
C MET A 616 35.11 -6.48 -22.02
N SER A 617 34.18 -7.23 -22.60
CA SER A 617 32.85 -7.50 -22.04
C SER A 617 32.88 -8.82 -21.27
N VAL A 618 32.43 -8.83 -20.02
CA VAL A 618 32.57 -10.01 -19.14
C VAL A 618 31.29 -10.37 -18.40
N ASP A 619 31.16 -11.65 -18.05
CA ASP A 619 30.22 -12.11 -17.03
C ASP A 619 30.89 -11.98 -15.65
N PRO A 620 30.36 -11.14 -14.73
CA PRO A 620 31.00 -10.91 -13.44
C PRO A 620 31.09 -12.16 -12.56
N ILE A 621 30.20 -13.15 -12.72
CA ILE A 621 30.29 -14.42 -11.96
C ILE A 621 31.54 -15.20 -12.39
N SER A 622 31.88 -15.20 -13.68
CA SER A 622 33.05 -15.94 -14.18
C SER A 622 34.37 -15.49 -13.54
N LEU A 623 34.46 -14.22 -13.13
CA LEU A 623 35.64 -13.61 -12.52
C LEU A 623 35.96 -14.15 -11.12
N GLY A 624 35.06 -14.96 -10.53
CA GLY A 624 35.37 -15.74 -9.33
C GLY A 624 36.39 -16.87 -9.57
N VAL A 625 36.57 -17.32 -10.82
CA VAL A 625 37.42 -18.48 -11.17
C VAL A 625 38.36 -18.26 -12.35
N ILE A 626 38.19 -17.20 -13.15
CA ILE A 626 39.10 -16.84 -14.25
C ILE A 626 39.95 -15.60 -13.91
N LYS A 627 41.09 -15.43 -14.61
CA LYS A 627 41.94 -14.23 -14.47
C LYS A 627 41.12 -12.96 -14.69
N THR A 628 41.39 -11.92 -13.91
CA THR A 628 40.70 -10.64 -14.04
C THR A 628 41.04 -9.97 -15.39
N PRO A 629 40.13 -9.18 -15.98
CA PRO A 629 40.43 -8.42 -17.19
C PRO A 629 41.63 -7.48 -17.06
N GLY A 630 41.86 -6.92 -15.85
CA GLY A 630 43.05 -6.11 -15.56
C GLY A 630 44.36 -6.90 -15.72
N GLU A 631 44.43 -8.13 -15.20
CA GLU A 631 45.57 -9.04 -15.40
C GLU A 631 45.74 -9.49 -16.85
N LEU A 632 44.65 -9.49 -17.62
CA LEU A 632 44.63 -9.81 -19.05
C LEU A 632 44.92 -8.59 -19.95
N GLY A 633 45.27 -7.44 -19.36
CA GLY A 633 45.72 -6.25 -20.08
C GLY A 633 44.62 -5.36 -20.64
N ALA A 634 43.35 -5.55 -20.25
CA ALA A 634 42.27 -4.68 -20.71
C ALA A 634 42.51 -3.19 -20.38
N ASP A 635 41.99 -2.31 -21.23
CA ASP A 635 41.99 -0.86 -20.98
C ASP A 635 40.66 -0.38 -20.41
N ILE A 636 39.57 -0.99 -20.88
CA ILE A 636 38.19 -0.75 -20.45
C ILE A 636 37.50 -2.11 -20.29
N VAL A 637 36.77 -2.29 -19.20
CA VAL A 637 35.98 -3.48 -18.91
C VAL A 637 34.52 -3.07 -18.79
N VAL A 638 33.65 -3.86 -19.37
CA VAL A 638 32.21 -3.69 -19.30
C VAL A 638 31.58 -5.03 -19.01
N GLY A 639 30.31 -5.03 -18.61
CA GLY A 639 29.57 -6.27 -18.43
C GLY A 639 28.17 -5.98 -17.95
N GLU A 640 27.36 -7.04 -17.96
CA GLU A 640 26.04 -7.06 -17.37
C GLU A 640 26.11 -7.68 -15.98
N ALA A 641 25.72 -6.92 -14.95
CA ALA A 641 25.72 -7.34 -13.56
C ALA A 641 24.37 -7.89 -13.07
N GLN A 642 23.47 -8.25 -13.99
CA GLN A 642 22.21 -8.94 -13.67
C GLN A 642 22.44 -10.15 -12.76
N SER A 643 23.44 -10.98 -13.06
CA SER A 643 23.75 -12.19 -12.30
C SER A 643 24.16 -11.93 -10.84
N LEU A 644 24.46 -10.68 -10.48
CA LEU A 644 24.72 -10.25 -9.12
C LEU A 644 23.41 -9.93 -8.39
N GLY A 645 22.48 -10.88 -8.33
CA GLY A 645 21.27 -10.79 -7.52
C GLY A 645 20.10 -10.01 -8.11
N ASN A 646 20.19 -9.53 -9.36
CA ASN A 646 19.04 -8.92 -10.04
C ASN A 646 18.21 -10.02 -10.74
N PRO A 647 16.87 -9.97 -10.68
CA PRO A 647 16.01 -10.95 -11.37
C PRO A 647 15.99 -10.73 -12.88
N LEU A 648 15.60 -11.78 -13.63
CA LEU A 648 15.54 -11.74 -15.10
C LEU A 648 14.48 -10.78 -15.66
N ASN A 649 13.31 -10.70 -15.01
CA ASN A 649 12.22 -9.76 -15.33
C ASN A 649 11.92 -9.56 -16.83
N TYR A 650 12.07 -10.61 -17.65
CA TYR A 650 11.88 -10.55 -19.10
C TYR A 650 12.70 -9.44 -19.80
N GLY A 651 13.95 -9.25 -19.37
CA GLY A 651 14.92 -8.35 -20.02
C GLY A 651 15.32 -7.12 -19.19
N GLY A 652 14.70 -6.87 -18.04
CA GLY A 652 15.16 -5.81 -17.16
C GLY A 652 14.16 -5.31 -16.10
N PRO A 653 14.55 -4.31 -15.30
CA PRO A 653 15.76 -3.51 -15.48
C PRO A 653 17.01 -4.28 -15.04
N TYR A 654 18.05 -4.25 -15.88
CA TYR A 654 19.36 -4.83 -15.63
C TYR A 654 20.38 -3.75 -15.21
N VAL A 655 21.66 -4.09 -15.09
CA VAL A 655 22.71 -3.15 -14.64
C VAL A 655 24.02 -3.38 -15.37
N GLY A 656 24.26 -2.56 -16.38
CA GLY A 656 25.58 -2.48 -16.99
C GLY A 656 26.59 -1.85 -16.03
N PHE A 657 27.86 -2.24 -16.14
CA PHE A 657 28.96 -1.54 -15.48
C PHE A 657 30.07 -1.17 -16.47
N MET A 658 30.87 -0.17 -16.12
CA MET A 658 32.09 0.15 -16.84
C MET A 658 33.23 0.44 -15.86
N ALA A 659 34.35 -0.25 -16.04
CA ALA A 659 35.59 -0.04 -15.30
C ALA A 659 36.76 0.24 -16.26
N SER A 660 37.79 0.96 -15.82
CA SER A 660 38.94 1.28 -16.66
C SER A 660 40.19 1.61 -15.84
N LYS A 661 41.31 1.84 -16.52
CA LYS A 661 42.48 2.53 -15.96
C LYS A 661 42.12 3.99 -15.60
N SER A 662 42.66 4.52 -14.50
CA SER A 662 42.33 5.85 -13.95
C SER A 662 42.66 7.01 -14.89
N LYS A 663 43.65 6.84 -15.77
CA LYS A 663 44.01 7.87 -16.77
C LYS A 663 42.86 8.20 -17.75
N TYR A 664 41.85 7.34 -17.85
CA TYR A 664 40.71 7.54 -18.75
C TYR A 664 39.47 8.13 -18.07
N THR A 665 39.47 8.36 -16.74
CA THR A 665 38.29 8.79 -15.97
C THR A 665 37.58 10.02 -16.55
N ARG A 666 38.32 10.98 -17.13
CA ARG A 666 37.74 12.19 -17.74
C ARG A 666 36.88 11.91 -18.98
N LYS A 667 36.96 10.72 -19.56
CA LYS A 667 36.19 10.25 -20.72
C LYS A 667 35.09 9.25 -20.37
N MET A 668 35.10 8.76 -19.13
CA MET A 668 34.13 7.77 -18.65
C MET A 668 32.71 8.35 -18.67
N PRO A 669 31.73 7.61 -19.22
CA PRO A 669 30.33 8.02 -19.24
C PRO A 669 29.67 7.83 -17.87
N GLY A 670 28.58 8.57 -17.66
CA GLY A 670 27.76 8.46 -16.46
C GLY A 670 28.40 9.05 -15.21
N ARG A 671 27.73 8.79 -14.09
CA ARG A 671 28.10 9.30 -12.77
C ARG A 671 29.31 8.56 -12.21
N ILE A 672 30.07 9.26 -11.38
CA ILE A 672 31.14 8.69 -10.55
C ILE A 672 30.99 9.30 -9.16
N VAL A 673 30.90 8.46 -8.14
CA VAL A 673 31.01 8.90 -6.75
C VAL A 673 32.48 8.85 -6.34
N GLY A 674 32.93 9.91 -5.66
CA GLY A 674 34.25 10.00 -5.07
C GLY A 674 34.18 10.29 -3.57
N GLU A 675 35.17 9.80 -2.84
CA GLU A 675 35.42 10.16 -1.44
C GLU A 675 36.00 11.58 -1.37
N THR A 676 35.58 12.35 -0.37
CA THR A 676 36.04 13.71 -0.07
C THR A 676 35.93 14.00 1.43
N LEU A 677 36.18 15.25 1.84
CA LEU A 677 36.01 15.71 3.21
C LEU A 677 34.92 16.78 3.28
N ASP A 678 34.12 16.75 4.34
CA ASP A 678 33.19 17.83 4.67
C ASP A 678 33.91 19.03 5.32
N VAL A 679 33.15 20.06 5.71
CA VAL A 679 33.67 21.28 6.34
C VAL A 679 34.32 21.04 7.72
N ASP A 680 34.02 19.92 8.38
CA ASP A 680 34.61 19.50 9.66
C ASP A 680 35.83 18.58 9.45
N GLY A 681 36.19 18.28 8.20
CA GLY A 681 37.26 17.33 7.87
C GLY A 681 36.87 15.85 8.04
N LYS A 682 35.57 15.53 8.10
CA LYS A 682 35.08 14.15 8.16
C LYS A 682 34.93 13.58 6.76
N ARG A 683 35.14 12.27 6.62
CA ARG A 683 34.95 11.56 5.35
C ARG A 683 33.50 11.69 4.87
N ALA A 684 33.34 12.09 3.61
CA ALA A 684 32.08 12.20 2.91
C ALA A 684 32.21 11.68 1.47
N TYR A 685 31.09 11.45 0.80
CA TYR A 685 31.01 11.03 -0.59
C TYR A 685 30.25 12.06 -1.42
N VAL A 686 30.66 12.29 -2.66
CA VAL A 686 30.02 13.23 -3.59
C VAL A 686 30.01 12.70 -5.01
N LEU A 687 29.04 13.13 -5.83
CA LEU A 687 29.16 13.01 -7.27
C LEU A 687 30.32 13.90 -7.75
N THR A 688 31.34 13.29 -8.36
CA THR A 688 32.55 13.98 -8.78
C THR A 688 32.70 14.00 -10.30
N LEU A 689 33.50 14.95 -10.79
CA LEU A 689 33.77 15.16 -12.21
C LEU A 689 32.49 15.34 -13.05
N GLN A 690 31.45 15.98 -12.48
CA GLN A 690 30.14 16.17 -13.10
C GLN A 690 30.19 17.00 -14.40
N THR A 691 31.29 17.72 -14.65
CA THR A 691 31.52 18.43 -15.92
C THR A 691 31.60 17.51 -17.13
N ARG A 692 31.64 16.18 -16.95
CA ARG A 692 31.53 15.18 -18.02
C ARG A 692 30.08 14.91 -18.46
N GLU A 693 29.11 15.23 -17.61
CA GLU A 693 27.72 14.79 -17.72
C GLU A 693 26.84 15.79 -18.49
N GLN A 694 25.72 15.29 -19.02
CA GLN A 694 24.82 16.03 -19.89
C GLN A 694 24.26 17.32 -19.26
N HIS A 695 24.04 17.35 -17.94
CA HIS A 695 23.43 18.51 -17.27
C HIS A 695 24.37 19.72 -17.22
N VAL A 696 25.68 19.49 -17.34
CA VAL A 696 26.69 20.55 -17.43
C VAL A 696 27.12 20.77 -18.87
N ARG A 697 27.50 19.70 -19.58
CA ARG A 697 28.17 19.78 -20.89
C ARG A 697 27.27 19.60 -22.10
N ARG A 698 26.00 19.23 -21.91
CA ARG A 698 24.99 19.07 -22.96
C ARG A 698 25.53 18.22 -24.12
N GLU A 699 25.54 18.73 -25.34
CA GLU A 699 26.00 18.04 -26.54
C GLU A 699 27.49 17.67 -26.52
N LYS A 700 28.30 18.32 -25.66
CA LYS A 700 29.73 18.03 -25.48
C LYS A 700 30.02 17.05 -24.33
N ALA A 701 28.97 16.49 -23.72
CA ALA A 701 29.09 15.50 -22.67
C ALA A 701 29.71 14.21 -23.20
N THR A 702 30.18 13.38 -22.27
CA THR A 702 30.75 12.06 -22.59
C THR A 702 29.70 11.08 -23.11
N SER A 703 28.45 11.21 -22.63
CA SER A 703 27.29 10.41 -23.01
C SER A 703 26.01 11.22 -22.75
N ASN A 704 24.89 10.78 -23.34
CA ASN A 704 23.55 11.31 -23.06
C ASN A 704 22.93 10.72 -21.78
N ILE A 705 23.56 9.73 -21.15
CA ILE A 705 23.05 9.06 -19.95
C ILE A 705 22.73 10.08 -18.84
N CYS A 706 21.54 9.95 -18.27
CA CYS A 706 21.07 10.77 -17.15
C CYS A 706 20.57 9.84 -16.05
N SER A 707 19.32 9.38 -16.07
CA SER A 707 18.93 8.25 -15.22
C SER A 707 19.83 7.05 -15.52
N ASN A 708 20.19 6.29 -14.50
CA ASN A 708 20.97 5.06 -14.60
C ASN A 708 20.27 3.97 -13.76
N GLN A 709 20.97 2.87 -13.48
CA GLN A 709 20.41 1.72 -12.78
C GLN A 709 20.86 1.65 -11.31
N ALA A 710 20.79 2.77 -10.58
CA ALA A 710 21.32 2.88 -9.22
C ALA A 710 20.70 1.85 -8.24
N LEU A 711 19.41 1.54 -8.36
CA LEU A 711 18.74 0.54 -7.52
C LEU A 711 19.24 -0.90 -7.82
N ASN A 712 19.53 -1.20 -9.08
CA ASN A 712 20.11 -2.48 -9.48
C ASN A 712 21.60 -2.58 -9.12
N ALA A 713 22.31 -1.45 -9.12
CA ALA A 713 23.67 -1.36 -8.60
C ALA A 713 23.70 -1.60 -7.07
N LEU A 714 22.74 -1.06 -6.31
CA LEU A 714 22.54 -1.41 -4.90
C LEU A 714 22.28 -2.91 -4.75
N THR A 715 21.42 -3.49 -5.58
CA THR A 715 21.15 -4.94 -5.60
C THR A 715 22.43 -5.76 -5.80
N ALA A 716 23.25 -5.38 -6.79
CA ALA A 716 24.54 -6.00 -7.05
C ALA A 716 25.53 -5.84 -5.90
N SER A 717 25.59 -4.67 -5.27
CA SER A 717 26.41 -4.43 -4.07
C SER A 717 26.01 -5.32 -2.91
N ILE A 718 24.71 -5.44 -2.63
CA ILE A 718 24.21 -6.31 -1.57
C ILE A 718 24.57 -7.77 -1.87
N TYR A 719 24.39 -8.22 -3.11
CA TYR A 719 24.76 -9.58 -3.52
C TYR A 719 26.26 -9.84 -3.29
N MET A 720 27.13 -8.97 -3.82
CA MET A 720 28.58 -9.13 -3.67
C MET A 720 29.01 -9.07 -2.20
N ALA A 721 28.45 -8.18 -1.40
CA ALA A 721 28.73 -8.10 0.03
C ALA A 721 28.22 -9.33 0.80
N THR A 722 27.06 -9.88 0.42
CA THR A 722 26.45 -11.07 1.05
C THR A 722 27.25 -12.33 0.73
N MET A 723 27.61 -12.51 -0.53
CA MET A 723 28.36 -13.68 -0.97
C MET A 723 29.83 -13.60 -0.54
N GLY A 724 30.39 -12.38 -0.52
CA GLY A 724 31.81 -12.16 -0.34
C GLY A 724 32.64 -12.86 -1.42
N LYS A 725 33.97 -12.81 -1.27
CA LYS A 725 34.91 -13.43 -2.21
C LYS A 725 34.69 -14.94 -2.36
N GLU A 726 34.61 -15.65 -1.23
CA GLU A 726 34.50 -17.12 -1.25
C GLU A 726 33.14 -17.59 -1.77
N GLY A 727 32.05 -16.91 -1.41
CA GLY A 727 30.72 -17.25 -1.93
C GLY A 727 30.59 -16.98 -3.43
N LEU A 728 31.15 -15.88 -3.93
CA LEU A 728 31.17 -15.60 -5.38
C LEU A 728 31.97 -16.66 -6.14
N LYS A 729 33.12 -17.06 -5.60
CA LYS A 729 33.93 -18.15 -6.15
C LYS A 729 33.18 -19.48 -6.14
N GLU A 730 32.51 -19.83 -5.04
CA GLU A 730 31.71 -21.06 -4.94
C GLU A 730 30.58 -21.09 -5.98
N VAL A 731 29.84 -19.98 -6.16
CA VAL A 731 28.81 -19.87 -7.20
C VAL A 731 29.38 -20.13 -8.59
N ALA A 732 30.54 -19.53 -8.89
CA ALA A 732 31.22 -19.71 -10.16
C ALA A 732 31.71 -21.15 -10.36
N GLU A 733 32.33 -21.75 -9.34
CA GLU A 733 32.79 -23.14 -9.37
C GLU A 733 31.64 -24.13 -9.53
N GLN A 734 30.52 -23.94 -8.82
CA GLN A 734 29.35 -24.79 -8.94
C GLN A 734 28.74 -24.72 -10.34
N SER A 735 28.57 -23.50 -10.88
CA SER A 735 28.07 -23.30 -12.25
C SER A 735 28.97 -24.01 -13.26
N MET A 736 30.29 -23.83 -13.17
CA MET A 736 31.26 -24.47 -14.05
C MET A 736 31.24 -26.01 -13.93
N LYS A 737 31.33 -26.55 -12.71
CA LYS A 737 31.34 -28.01 -12.49
C LYS A 737 30.06 -28.66 -13.00
N LYS A 738 28.90 -28.04 -12.78
CA LYS A 738 27.59 -28.56 -13.22
C LYS A 738 27.41 -28.45 -14.72
N ALA A 739 27.88 -27.36 -15.35
CA ALA A 739 27.90 -27.24 -16.81
C ALA A 739 28.75 -28.33 -17.46
N HIS A 740 29.95 -28.58 -16.93
CA HIS A 740 30.83 -29.65 -17.42
C HIS A 740 30.23 -31.05 -17.17
N TYR A 741 29.52 -31.25 -16.06
CA TYR A 741 28.77 -32.48 -15.81
C TYR A 741 27.69 -32.71 -16.87
N ALA A 742 26.84 -31.71 -17.11
CA ALA A 742 25.77 -31.76 -18.12
C ALA A 742 26.34 -32.04 -19.53
N TYR A 743 27.38 -31.30 -19.91
CA TYR A 743 28.08 -31.48 -21.18
C TYR A 743 28.60 -32.91 -21.35
N ASN A 744 29.38 -33.42 -20.38
CA ASN A 744 29.96 -34.76 -20.47
C ASN A 744 28.89 -35.85 -20.55
N LYS A 745 27.78 -35.69 -19.82
CA LYS A 745 26.62 -36.59 -19.87
C LYS A 745 25.95 -36.58 -21.24
N LEU A 746 25.69 -35.39 -21.80
CA LEU A 746 25.10 -35.25 -23.14
C LEU A 746 25.99 -35.88 -24.22
N ILE A 747 27.30 -35.64 -24.19
CA ILE A 747 28.22 -36.22 -25.18
C ILE A 747 28.29 -37.76 -25.05
N ALA A 748 28.25 -38.30 -23.81
CA ALA A 748 28.29 -39.74 -23.57
C ALA A 748 27.08 -40.49 -24.17
N THR A 749 25.96 -39.83 -24.44
CA THR A 749 24.80 -40.43 -25.13
C THR A 749 25.11 -40.82 -26.58
N GLY A 750 26.12 -40.21 -27.20
CA GLY A 750 26.43 -40.35 -28.63
C GLY A 750 25.44 -39.66 -29.57
N LYS A 751 24.34 -39.08 -29.06
CA LYS A 751 23.31 -38.36 -29.83
C LYS A 751 23.68 -36.92 -30.11
N TYR A 752 24.41 -36.30 -29.18
CA TYR A 752 24.88 -34.93 -29.28
C TYR A 752 26.39 -34.88 -29.46
N LYS A 753 26.85 -33.95 -30.30
CA LYS A 753 28.27 -33.69 -30.55
C LYS A 753 28.65 -32.30 -30.04
N PRO A 754 29.87 -32.11 -29.56
CA PRO A 754 30.33 -30.78 -29.22
C PRO A 754 30.43 -29.91 -30.47
N VAL A 755 29.97 -28.67 -30.38
CA VAL A 755 30.13 -27.70 -31.47
C VAL A 755 31.56 -27.16 -31.50
N PHE A 756 32.14 -26.93 -30.32
CA PHE A 756 33.49 -26.35 -30.17
C PHE A 756 34.35 -27.19 -29.22
N LYS A 757 35.66 -27.17 -29.44
CA LYS A 757 36.67 -27.77 -28.55
C LYS A 757 37.22 -26.80 -27.51
N GLY A 758 36.84 -25.53 -27.58
CA GLY A 758 37.28 -24.50 -26.64
C GLY A 758 36.87 -24.81 -25.21
N LYS A 759 37.68 -24.34 -24.26
CA LYS A 759 37.34 -24.45 -22.83
C LYS A 759 36.19 -23.49 -22.53
N PHE A 760 35.18 -23.93 -21.82
CA PHE A 760 34.01 -23.12 -21.52
C PHE A 760 33.75 -22.99 -20.01
N PHE A 761 33.01 -21.95 -19.63
CA PHE A 761 32.65 -21.67 -18.24
C PHE A 761 31.35 -22.38 -17.84
N LYS A 762 30.20 -21.69 -17.92
CA LYS A 762 28.88 -22.20 -17.52
C LYS A 762 27.91 -22.43 -18.69
N GLU A 763 28.33 -22.05 -19.89
CA GLU A 763 27.57 -22.25 -21.13
C GLU A 763 28.38 -23.08 -22.10
N PHE A 764 27.70 -23.91 -22.89
CA PHE A 764 28.34 -24.72 -23.91
C PHE A 764 27.37 -25.04 -25.05
N ALA A 765 27.92 -25.21 -26.24
CA ALA A 765 27.14 -25.51 -27.44
C ALA A 765 27.26 -26.99 -27.83
N VAL A 766 26.11 -27.64 -28.04
CA VAL A 766 26.01 -29.01 -28.56
C VAL A 766 25.12 -29.06 -29.80
N LYS A 767 25.43 -29.99 -30.70
CA LYS A 767 24.70 -30.20 -31.94
C LYS A 767 24.05 -31.59 -31.96
N GLY A 768 22.75 -31.61 -32.21
CA GLY A 768 21.94 -32.82 -32.36
C GLY A 768 21.39 -33.00 -33.78
N SER A 769 20.50 -33.98 -33.94
CA SER A 769 19.82 -34.25 -35.22
C SER A 769 18.51 -33.49 -35.43
N LEU A 770 17.91 -32.95 -34.37
CA LEU A 770 16.69 -32.13 -34.46
C LEU A 770 17.00 -30.64 -34.53
N SER A 771 16.08 -29.87 -35.10
CA SER A 771 16.07 -28.42 -34.95
C SER A 771 15.87 -28.04 -33.49
N VAL A 772 16.50 -26.93 -33.08
CA VAL A 772 16.46 -26.46 -31.69
C VAL A 772 15.02 -26.07 -31.29
N GLU A 773 14.23 -25.53 -32.21
CA GLU A 773 12.79 -25.29 -31.98
C GLU A 773 12.05 -26.57 -31.57
N LYS A 774 12.23 -27.68 -32.30
CA LYS A 774 11.58 -28.96 -31.98
C LYS A 774 12.10 -29.56 -30.68
N LEU A 775 13.40 -29.41 -30.42
CA LEU A 775 14.01 -29.81 -29.16
C LEU A 775 13.40 -29.03 -27.99
N ASN A 776 13.33 -27.71 -28.09
CA ASN A 776 12.79 -26.84 -27.05
C ASN A 776 11.30 -27.07 -26.81
N ASN A 777 10.50 -27.32 -27.85
CA ASN A 777 9.09 -27.68 -27.67
C ASN A 777 8.94 -28.97 -26.84
N LYS A 778 9.75 -30.00 -27.13
CA LYS A 778 9.73 -31.25 -26.35
C LYS A 778 10.24 -31.07 -24.91
N LEU A 779 11.23 -30.21 -24.71
CA LEU A 779 11.70 -29.87 -23.36
C LEU A 779 10.64 -29.09 -22.58
N LEU A 780 9.92 -28.20 -23.24
CA LEU A 780 8.86 -27.41 -22.64
C LEU A 780 7.67 -28.27 -22.20
N ASP A 781 7.32 -29.31 -22.97
CA ASP A 781 6.32 -30.32 -22.58
C ASP A 781 6.67 -31.00 -21.24
N GLU A 782 7.95 -31.01 -20.86
CA GLU A 782 8.50 -31.57 -19.63
C GLU A 782 8.83 -30.52 -18.56
N ASN A 783 8.33 -29.29 -18.73
CA ASN A 783 8.59 -28.10 -17.89
C ASN A 783 10.06 -27.68 -17.85
N ILE A 784 10.79 -27.86 -18.95
CA ILE A 784 12.18 -27.43 -19.10
C ILE A 784 12.27 -26.33 -20.16
N LEU A 785 12.76 -25.16 -19.76
CA LEU A 785 13.14 -24.11 -20.70
C LEU A 785 14.53 -24.43 -21.27
N GLY A 786 14.54 -24.92 -22.52
CA GLY A 786 15.73 -25.37 -23.23
C GLY A 786 16.70 -24.25 -23.63
N GLY A 787 17.72 -24.63 -24.41
CA GLY A 787 18.83 -23.75 -24.79
C GLY A 787 18.50 -22.77 -25.93
N TYR A 788 19.41 -21.82 -26.14
CA TYR A 788 19.30 -20.84 -27.21
C TYR A 788 19.62 -21.47 -28.58
N ASP A 789 18.87 -21.12 -29.63
CA ASP A 789 19.14 -21.57 -31.00
C ASP A 789 20.21 -20.68 -31.65
N LEU A 790 21.43 -21.22 -31.78
CA LEU A 790 22.55 -20.48 -32.37
C LEU A 790 22.32 -20.15 -33.84
N HIS A 791 21.45 -20.87 -34.56
CA HIS A 791 21.13 -20.57 -35.95
C HIS A 791 20.55 -19.15 -36.09
N ASN A 792 19.84 -18.63 -35.08
CA ASN A 792 19.22 -17.30 -35.12
C ASN A 792 20.21 -16.17 -35.45
N ASN A 793 21.49 -16.33 -35.09
CA ASN A 793 22.54 -15.35 -35.38
C ASN A 793 23.73 -15.91 -36.17
N TYR A 794 23.86 -17.24 -36.27
CA TYR A 794 24.97 -17.92 -36.93
C TYR A 794 24.44 -19.01 -37.85
N ASN A 795 24.21 -18.66 -39.13
CA ASN A 795 23.68 -19.58 -40.14
C ASN A 795 24.53 -20.87 -40.29
N GLU A 796 25.83 -20.77 -40.02
CA GLU A 796 26.78 -21.88 -40.04
C GLU A 796 26.60 -22.88 -38.87
N LEU A 797 25.80 -22.56 -37.85
CA LEU A 797 25.57 -23.36 -36.63
C LEU A 797 24.16 -23.97 -36.57
N GLU A 798 23.67 -24.49 -37.70
CA GLU A 798 22.37 -25.17 -37.76
C GLU A 798 22.30 -26.35 -36.77
N ASN A 799 21.15 -26.49 -36.09
CA ASN A 799 20.86 -27.51 -35.06
C ASN A 799 21.81 -27.48 -33.85
N ALA A 800 22.50 -26.35 -33.64
CA ALA A 800 23.33 -26.14 -32.46
C ALA A 800 22.55 -25.37 -31.38
N THR A 801 22.39 -25.98 -30.23
CA THR A 801 21.80 -25.35 -29.05
C THR A 801 22.88 -24.93 -28.07
N LEU A 802 22.78 -23.70 -27.56
CA LEU A 802 23.60 -23.19 -26.47
C LEU A 802 22.86 -23.42 -25.15
N LEU A 803 23.43 -24.22 -24.27
CA LEU A 803 22.86 -24.53 -22.96
C LEU A 803 23.65 -23.82 -21.86
N CYS A 804 22.94 -23.35 -20.84
CA CYS A 804 23.51 -22.73 -19.65
C CYS A 804 23.16 -23.52 -18.39
N VAL A 805 24.14 -23.75 -17.52
CA VAL A 805 23.95 -24.41 -16.23
C VAL A 805 24.53 -23.56 -15.11
N THR A 806 23.66 -23.04 -14.23
CA THR A 806 24.06 -22.25 -13.06
C THR A 806 24.12 -23.13 -11.80
N GLU A 807 24.62 -22.56 -10.70
CA GLU A 807 24.61 -23.18 -9.38
C GLU A 807 23.21 -23.55 -8.90
N LYS A 808 22.16 -22.90 -9.42
CA LYS A 808 20.76 -23.15 -9.05
C LYS A 808 20.26 -24.51 -9.54
N ARG A 809 20.90 -25.11 -10.56
CA ARG A 809 20.51 -26.42 -11.09
C ARG A 809 20.98 -27.56 -10.20
N SER A 810 20.07 -28.46 -9.86
CA SER A 810 20.37 -29.70 -9.16
C SER A 810 20.89 -30.77 -10.12
N LYS A 811 21.49 -31.81 -9.57
CA LYS A 811 21.95 -32.96 -10.37
C LYS A 811 20.77 -33.67 -11.06
N ASP A 812 19.66 -33.85 -10.35
CA ASP A 812 18.48 -34.55 -10.86
C ASP A 812 17.82 -33.79 -12.02
N GLU A 813 17.79 -32.45 -11.96
CA GLU A 813 17.34 -31.61 -13.07
C GLU A 813 18.24 -31.76 -14.31
N ILE A 814 19.56 -31.82 -14.11
CA ILE A 814 20.52 -32.03 -15.20
C ILE A 814 20.37 -33.44 -15.79
N ASP A 815 20.26 -34.47 -14.95
CA ASP A 815 20.04 -35.85 -15.40
C ASP A 815 18.69 -35.99 -16.13
N LYS A 816 17.63 -35.27 -15.70
CA LYS A 816 16.34 -35.19 -16.40
C LYS A 816 16.49 -34.57 -17.79
N LEU A 817 17.17 -33.41 -17.89
CA LEU A 817 17.48 -32.76 -19.17
C LEU A 817 18.18 -33.75 -20.11
N VAL A 818 19.26 -34.38 -19.63
CA VAL A 818 20.06 -35.34 -20.42
C VAL A 818 19.18 -36.51 -20.88
N GLY A 819 18.39 -37.10 -19.99
CA GLY A 819 17.56 -38.26 -20.32
C GLY A 819 16.49 -37.95 -21.37
N ILE A 820 15.86 -36.77 -21.30
CA ILE A 820 14.90 -36.32 -22.32
C ILE A 820 15.63 -36.10 -23.64
N MET A 821 16.75 -35.37 -23.63
CA MET A 821 17.55 -35.13 -24.82
C MET A 821 18.05 -36.43 -25.46
N GLU A 822 18.47 -37.43 -24.68
CA GLU A 822 18.91 -38.74 -25.17
C GLU A 822 17.80 -39.53 -25.88
N GLY A 823 16.57 -39.43 -25.36
CA GLY A 823 15.39 -40.09 -25.92
C GLY A 823 14.84 -39.45 -27.20
N ILE A 824 15.42 -38.32 -27.62
CA ILE A 824 15.03 -37.50 -28.77
C ILE A 824 16.03 -37.69 -29.91
#